data_AF-A0A358MHL4-F1
#
_entry.id   AF-A0A358MHL4-F1
#
_cell.length_a   1.000
_cell.length_b   1.000
_cell.length_c   1.000
_cell.angle_alpha   90.00
_cell.angle_beta   90.00
_cell.angle_gamma   90.00
#
_symmetry.space_group_name_H-M   'P 1'
#
loop_
_entity.id
_entity.type
_entity.pdbx_description
1 polymer ?
#
loop_
_entity_poly.entity_id
_entity_poly.type
_entity_poly.pdbx_seq_one_letter_code
_entity_poly.pdbx_strand_id
1 'polypeptide(L)'
;MSDLKKIIIDGREVEVPGAMTLIQACEEAGIEVPRFCYHERLSIAGNCRMCLVEVVGGPPKPAASCAMQVRDLRPGPEGQPPVVKTNSPMVKKAREGVMEFLLINHPLDCPICDQGGECDLQDQAMAYGLADTRYREPKRASEDLNLGPLVATTMTRCISCTRCVRFTSEVAGITQMGQTGRGEDSEITSYLNQTLDSNLQGNIIDLCPVGALTSKPYAFTARPWELTKTETIDVMDALGANIRVDTKGREVMRILPRNHDGVNEEWISDKTRFVWDGLRRQRLDTPYIRENGKLRKATWGEALEKTAGALKGAKKVAGLVGDLAPVEAVFALKSLVEGLGGSVECRTDSARLPAGNRSGYVGTATIEDIDTAKYILIIGSNPRDEAPVLNARIRKAWSKGANLALVGAAVDLTYEYVHMGTDRAALQDLLARDYDAVKDLPSVVVLGQGAVNEADGAAVLAAAQALAEKTNSGFMVLHTAAARVGALDVGAVTEGGMAAAIDGADVIYSLGADEVEISAGATVIYQGSHGDRGAHRADIILPAAAYTEENGLFVNTEGRPQLAFRAGFAPGEAKENWAILRALSAELGATQPWDSLAALRVALVAAVPHLGDVDEVPENAWVAEAQGKLGSASFRNAIRDFYLTNPIARASSLMAELSSNALARVRGMAAE
;
A
#
# COMPACT_ATOMS: atom_id res chain seq x y z
N MET A 1 33.66 5.76 -17.85
CA MET A 1 34.66 5.85 -16.76
C MET A 1 33.89 5.78 -15.46
N SER A 2 34.22 4.89 -14.54
CA SER A 2 33.49 4.78 -13.27
C SER A 2 33.62 6.09 -12.48
N ASP A 3 32.51 6.68 -12.04
CA ASP A 3 32.46 7.85 -11.14
C ASP A 3 32.71 7.45 -9.67
N LEU A 4 33.44 6.35 -9.48
CA LEU A 4 33.74 5.81 -8.15
C LEU A 4 34.94 6.56 -7.56
N LYS A 5 34.81 6.92 -6.28
CA LYS A 5 35.84 7.60 -5.52
C LYS A 5 36.19 6.77 -4.29
N LYS A 6 37.48 6.64 -4.02
CA LYS A 6 38.00 6.05 -2.80
C LYS A 6 37.91 7.05 -1.66
N ILE A 7 37.42 6.59 -0.51
CA ILE A 7 37.32 7.35 0.73
C ILE A 7 37.64 6.42 1.90
N ILE A 8 38.29 6.93 2.95
CA ILE A 8 38.59 6.18 4.16
C ILE A 8 37.64 6.63 5.26
N ILE A 9 36.82 5.73 5.79
CA ILE A 9 35.86 6.00 6.86
C ILE A 9 36.23 5.17 8.08
N ASP A 10 36.62 5.83 9.18
CA ASP A 10 37.08 5.17 10.42
C ASP A 10 38.15 4.08 10.19
N GLY A 11 39.04 4.32 9.23
CA GLY A 11 40.14 3.41 8.86
C GLY A 11 39.76 2.34 7.84
N ARG A 12 38.51 2.26 7.39
CA ARG A 12 38.05 1.37 6.30
C ARG A 12 38.08 2.12 4.98
N GLU A 13 38.81 1.60 3.99
CA GLU A 13 38.73 2.10 2.61
C GLU A 13 37.47 1.56 1.95
N VAL A 14 36.64 2.46 1.42
CA VAL A 14 35.45 2.13 0.63
C VAL A 14 35.49 2.87 -0.70
N GLU A 15 34.90 2.27 -1.72
CA GLU A 15 34.82 2.81 -3.07
C GLU A 15 33.35 2.98 -3.44
N VAL A 16 32.91 4.24 -3.56
CA VAL A 16 31.50 4.61 -3.71
C VAL A 16 31.33 5.69 -4.79
N PRO A 17 30.13 5.86 -5.39
CA PRO A 17 29.88 6.93 -6.35
C PRO A 17 30.16 8.32 -5.77
N GLY A 18 30.79 9.20 -6.54
CA GLY A 18 31.13 10.56 -6.09
C GLY A 18 29.92 11.41 -5.70
N ALA A 19 28.75 11.15 -6.28
CA ALA A 19 27.50 11.85 -5.95
C ALA A 19 26.87 11.43 -4.61
N MET A 20 27.31 10.31 -4.02
CA MET A 20 26.82 9.82 -2.74
C MET A 20 27.16 10.81 -1.62
N THR A 21 26.24 10.98 -0.66
CA THR A 21 26.50 11.78 0.54
C THR A 21 27.41 11.04 1.50
N LEU A 22 28.06 11.74 2.44
CA LEU A 22 28.91 11.07 3.43
C LEU A 22 28.11 10.14 4.34
N ILE A 23 26.83 10.43 4.64
CA ILE A 23 26.00 9.54 5.46
C ILE A 23 25.75 8.19 4.75
N GLN A 24 25.43 8.23 3.46
CA GLN A 24 25.27 7.02 2.64
C GLN A 24 26.60 6.27 2.49
N ALA A 25 27.71 6.98 2.29
CA ALA A 25 29.02 6.34 2.24
C ALA A 25 29.41 5.67 3.58
N CYS A 26 28.99 6.25 4.72
CA CYS A 26 29.13 5.61 6.03
C CYS A 26 28.25 4.35 6.15
N GLU A 27 27.02 4.38 5.64
CA GLU A 27 26.10 3.22 5.60
C GLU A 27 26.70 2.06 4.79
N GLU A 28 27.29 2.33 3.61
CA GLU A 28 28.05 1.35 2.82
C GLU A 28 29.27 0.78 3.58
N ALA A 29 29.88 1.58 4.47
CA ALA A 29 30.96 1.14 5.33
C ALA A 29 30.48 0.38 6.60
N GLY A 30 29.16 0.18 6.75
CA GLY A 30 28.52 -0.43 7.92
C GLY A 30 28.57 0.45 9.17
N ILE A 31 28.61 1.77 9.01
CA ILE A 31 28.69 2.77 10.09
C ILE A 31 27.42 3.62 10.07
N GLU A 32 26.61 3.47 11.10
CA GLU A 32 25.40 4.27 11.27
C GLU A 32 25.73 5.65 11.86
N VAL A 33 25.32 6.72 11.18
CA VAL A 33 25.49 8.09 11.65
C VAL A 33 24.14 8.62 12.16
N PRO A 34 24.06 9.17 13.39
CA PRO A 34 22.79 9.59 13.97
C PRO A 34 22.13 10.71 13.16
N ARG A 35 20.81 10.62 13.00
CA ARG A 35 20.01 11.46 12.11
C ARG A 35 18.65 11.80 12.73
N PHE A 36 18.17 13.01 12.43
CA PHE A 36 16.80 13.46 12.76
C PHE A 36 16.05 14.05 11.58
N CYS A 37 16.72 14.88 10.75
CA CYS A 37 16.07 15.48 9.59
C CYS A 37 16.33 14.71 8.30
N TYR A 38 17.48 14.04 8.18
CA TYR A 38 17.79 13.21 7.01
C TYR A 38 16.82 12.03 6.95
N HIS A 39 16.31 11.77 5.76
CA HIS A 39 15.46 10.64 5.43
C HIS A 39 15.77 10.29 3.98
N GLU A 40 16.00 9.01 3.66
CA GLU A 40 16.51 8.58 2.35
C GLU A 40 15.54 8.90 1.20
N ARG A 41 14.24 8.92 1.51
CA ARG A 41 13.15 9.22 0.57
C ARG A 41 12.70 10.69 0.52
N LEU A 42 13.36 11.60 1.24
CA LEU A 42 13.01 13.03 1.25
C LEU A 42 14.21 13.89 0.82
N SER A 43 13.94 15.13 0.40
CA SER A 43 15.01 16.09 0.09
C SER A 43 15.93 16.35 1.29
N ILE A 44 17.21 16.63 1.03
CA ILE A 44 18.20 16.90 2.08
C ILE A 44 17.95 18.28 2.71
N ALA A 45 17.76 18.33 4.03
CA ALA A 45 17.51 19.58 4.77
C ALA A 45 18.75 20.12 5.51
N GLY A 46 19.35 19.31 6.40
CA GLY A 46 20.51 19.71 7.20
C GLY A 46 20.23 20.69 8.34
N ASN A 47 18.99 20.80 8.83
CA ASN A 47 18.61 21.70 9.93
C ASN A 47 18.95 21.14 11.34
N CYS A 48 18.97 19.82 11.55
CA CYS A 48 19.19 19.24 12.89
C CYS A 48 20.64 19.15 13.34
N ARG A 49 21.60 19.09 12.40
CA ARG A 49 23.05 18.94 12.66
C ARG A 49 23.48 17.72 13.52
N MET A 50 22.64 16.70 13.71
CA MET A 50 23.04 15.50 14.47
C MET A 50 24.06 14.62 13.74
N CYS A 51 24.03 14.65 12.40
CA CYS A 51 24.88 13.85 11.51
C CYS A 51 26.31 14.41 11.32
N LEU A 52 26.81 15.19 12.27
CA LEU A 52 28.12 15.81 12.16
C LEU A 52 29.24 14.75 12.17
N VAL A 53 30.17 14.85 11.22
CA VAL A 53 31.38 14.01 11.08
C VAL A 53 32.62 14.88 10.88
N GLU A 54 33.80 14.36 11.19
CA GLU A 54 35.07 15.05 10.97
C GLU A 54 35.65 14.65 9.61
N VAL A 55 35.95 15.63 8.77
CA VAL A 55 36.73 15.44 7.53
C VAL A 55 38.17 15.85 7.82
N VAL A 56 39.10 14.90 7.82
CA VAL A 56 40.51 15.15 8.15
C VAL A 56 41.15 16.03 7.10
N GLY A 57 41.85 17.09 7.54
CA GLY A 57 42.41 18.11 6.63
C GLY A 57 41.37 19.08 6.06
N GLY A 58 40.09 18.93 6.44
CA GLY A 58 39.03 19.87 6.15
C GLY A 58 39.08 21.12 7.04
N PRO A 59 38.10 22.03 6.90
CA PRO A 59 37.94 23.17 7.81
C PRO A 59 37.91 22.73 9.28
N PRO A 60 38.32 23.59 10.24
CA PRO A 60 38.34 23.26 11.68
C PRO A 60 36.93 23.27 12.30
N LYS A 61 35.97 22.60 11.65
CA LYS A 61 34.59 22.41 12.07
C LYS A 61 34.08 21.07 11.50
N PRO A 62 33.21 20.36 12.22
CA PRO A 62 32.61 19.15 11.69
C PRO A 62 31.68 19.47 10.50
N ALA A 63 31.57 18.53 9.57
CA ALA A 63 30.74 18.61 8.37
C ALA A 63 29.42 17.84 8.57
N ALA A 64 28.33 18.33 7.98
CA ALA A 64 27.05 17.62 8.00
C ALA A 64 27.09 16.50 6.97
N SER A 65 27.11 15.24 7.41
CA SER A 65 27.29 14.10 6.51
C SER A 65 26.12 13.88 5.55
N CYS A 66 24.91 14.32 5.93
CA CYS A 66 23.71 14.22 5.10
C CYS A 66 23.71 15.09 3.84
N ALA A 67 24.57 16.11 3.76
CA ALA A 67 24.57 17.06 2.66
C ALA A 67 25.90 17.12 1.91
N MET A 68 27.01 16.91 2.61
CA MET A 68 28.32 16.87 1.97
C MET A 68 28.44 15.60 1.13
N GLN A 69 28.87 15.72 -0.13
CA GLN A 69 29.05 14.59 -1.03
C GLN A 69 30.50 14.12 -1.03
N VAL A 70 30.72 12.86 -1.38
CA VAL A 70 32.07 12.29 -1.52
C VAL A 70 32.89 13.08 -2.54
N ARG A 71 32.27 13.57 -3.61
CA ARG A 71 32.95 14.38 -4.62
C ARG A 71 33.42 15.75 -4.12
N ASP A 72 32.83 16.27 -3.03
CA ASP A 72 33.19 17.56 -2.43
C ASP A 72 34.45 17.46 -1.58
N LEU A 73 34.89 16.23 -1.25
CA LEU A 73 36.07 15.99 -0.46
C LEU A 73 37.34 16.25 -1.27
N ARG A 74 38.30 16.94 -0.64
CA ARG A 74 39.63 17.16 -1.21
C ARG A 74 40.52 15.97 -0.88
N PRO A 75 41.24 15.39 -1.87
CA PRO A 75 42.29 14.42 -1.60
C PRO A 75 43.39 15.01 -0.70
N GLY A 76 44.16 14.12 -0.09
CA GLY A 76 45.35 14.52 0.66
C GLY A 76 46.42 15.18 -0.22
N PRO A 77 47.43 15.85 0.37
CA PRO A 77 48.46 16.59 -0.37
C PRO A 77 49.21 15.77 -1.43
N GLU A 78 49.31 14.45 -1.26
CA GLU A 78 49.98 13.54 -2.20
C GLU A 78 48.97 12.65 -2.96
N GLY A 79 47.71 13.07 -3.02
CA GLY A 79 46.65 12.34 -3.72
C GLY A 79 46.03 11.20 -2.91
N GLN A 80 46.27 11.12 -1.60
CA GLN A 80 45.65 10.10 -0.76
C GLN A 80 44.12 10.25 -0.73
N PRO A 81 43.37 9.14 -0.57
CA PRO A 81 41.93 9.19 -0.36
C PRO A 81 41.57 10.10 0.84
N PRO A 82 40.52 10.92 0.73
CA PRO A 82 40.04 11.71 1.85
C PRO A 82 39.62 10.81 3.02
N VAL A 83 39.84 11.29 4.24
CA VAL A 83 39.55 10.53 5.48
C VAL A 83 38.41 11.19 6.24
N VAL A 84 37.39 10.40 6.56
CA VAL A 84 36.25 10.77 7.41
C VAL A 84 36.33 10.00 8.71
N LYS A 85 36.17 10.70 9.83
CA LYS A 85 36.07 10.11 11.17
C LYS A 85 34.68 10.35 11.74
N THR A 86 34.02 9.30 12.20
CA THR A 86 32.67 9.39 12.79
C THR A 86 32.68 9.29 14.33
N ASN A 87 33.85 8.99 14.91
CA ASN A 87 34.02 8.70 16.35
C ASN A 87 35.11 9.56 17.03
N SER A 88 35.58 10.63 16.38
CA SER A 88 36.63 11.48 16.95
C SER A 88 36.12 12.29 18.16
N PRO A 89 37.01 12.82 19.02
CA PRO A 89 36.62 13.72 20.11
C PRO A 89 35.82 14.95 19.63
N MET A 90 36.10 15.46 18.43
CA MET A 90 35.36 16.57 17.83
C MET A 90 33.92 16.15 17.52
N VAL A 91 33.73 14.99 16.89
CA VAL A 91 32.41 14.47 16.54
C VAL A 91 31.58 14.15 17.77
N LYS A 92 32.18 13.49 18.76
CA LYS A 92 31.50 13.18 20.03
C LYS A 92 30.99 14.46 20.70
N LYS A 93 31.87 15.46 20.85
CA LYS A 93 31.49 16.76 21.45
C LYS A 93 30.42 17.50 20.64
N ALA A 94 30.46 17.41 19.31
CA ALA A 94 29.47 18.01 18.45
C ALA A 94 28.08 17.36 18.61
N ARG A 95 28.02 16.02 18.65
CA ARG A 95 26.77 15.28 18.86
C ARG A 95 26.18 15.51 20.25
N GLU A 96 27.01 15.49 21.30
CA GLU A 96 26.59 15.83 22.66
C GLU A 96 26.00 17.25 22.73
N GLY A 97 26.66 18.23 22.10
CA GLY A 97 26.17 19.61 22.06
C GLY A 97 24.87 19.78 21.28
N VAL A 98 24.74 19.13 20.11
CA VAL A 98 23.49 19.15 19.34
C VAL A 98 22.35 18.49 20.09
N MET A 99 22.61 17.34 20.73
CA MET A 99 21.61 16.65 21.54
C MET A 99 21.15 17.51 22.72
N GLU A 100 22.07 18.19 23.39
CA GLU A 100 21.72 19.14 24.44
C GLU A 100 20.80 20.24 23.91
N PHE A 101 21.11 20.87 22.77
CA PHE A 101 20.23 21.89 22.15
C PHE A 101 18.84 21.35 21.81
N LEU A 102 18.74 20.11 21.33
CA LEU A 102 17.45 19.49 21.03
C LEU A 102 16.63 19.27 22.31
N LEU A 103 17.28 18.90 23.42
CA LEU A 103 16.62 18.61 24.70
C LEU A 103 16.34 19.85 25.57
N ILE A 104 17.02 20.99 25.32
CA ILE A 104 16.85 22.23 26.09
C ILE A 104 15.39 22.66 26.13
N ASN A 105 14.71 22.66 24.99
CA ASN A 105 13.32 23.10 24.86
C ASN A 105 12.32 21.94 24.67
N HIS A 106 12.79 20.68 24.69
CA HIS A 106 11.92 19.50 24.63
C HIS A 106 11.27 19.23 25.99
N PRO A 107 9.97 18.90 26.06
CA PRO A 107 9.25 18.67 27.30
C PRO A 107 9.60 17.31 27.91
N LEU A 108 9.38 17.17 29.22
CA LEU A 108 9.63 15.92 29.97
C LEU A 108 8.44 14.96 29.88
N ASP A 109 8.01 14.70 28.65
CA ASP A 109 6.76 13.99 28.36
C ASP A 109 6.95 12.48 28.16
N CYS A 110 8.18 11.96 28.22
CA CYS A 110 8.47 10.56 27.88
C CYS A 110 7.48 9.53 28.48
N PRO A 111 7.00 9.65 29.74
CA PRO A 111 6.02 8.71 30.28
C PRO A 111 4.65 8.74 29.58
N ILE A 112 4.19 9.94 29.21
CA ILE A 112 2.88 10.16 28.57
C ILE A 112 2.98 10.18 27.04
N CYS A 113 4.18 10.19 26.47
CA CYS A 113 4.41 10.20 25.03
C CYS A 113 4.19 8.80 24.44
N ASP A 114 3.38 8.70 23.38
CA ASP A 114 3.12 7.42 22.69
C ASP A 114 4.34 6.86 21.97
N GLN A 115 5.25 7.73 21.54
CA GLN A 115 6.51 7.33 20.91
C GLN A 115 7.52 6.78 21.94
N GLY A 116 7.23 6.85 23.24
CA GLY A 116 8.14 6.34 24.28
C GLY A 116 8.47 4.86 24.05
N GLY A 117 9.76 4.54 23.94
CA GLY A 117 10.25 3.19 23.60
C GLY A 117 10.48 2.90 22.11
N GLU A 118 10.13 3.84 21.22
CA GLU A 118 10.44 3.79 19.78
C GLU A 118 10.76 5.21 19.25
N CYS A 119 11.39 6.04 20.09
CA CYS A 119 11.66 7.44 19.81
C CYS A 119 13.14 7.62 19.47
N ASP A 120 13.46 8.05 18.24
CA ASP A 120 14.82 8.36 17.82
C ASP A 120 15.51 9.32 18.79
N LEU A 121 14.78 10.32 19.30
CA LEU A 121 15.35 11.30 20.23
C LEU A 121 15.73 10.66 21.57
N GLN A 122 14.91 9.73 22.07
CA GLN A 122 15.21 9.01 23.29
C GLN A 122 16.44 8.12 23.10
N ASP A 123 16.45 7.32 22.03
CA ASP A 123 17.51 6.33 21.80
C ASP A 123 18.85 7.01 21.48
N GLN A 124 18.83 8.05 20.65
CA GLN A 124 20.04 8.81 20.32
C GLN A 124 20.52 9.69 21.48
N ALA A 125 19.63 10.17 22.36
CA ALA A 125 20.05 10.86 23.59
C ALA A 125 20.78 9.90 24.53
N MET A 126 20.28 8.67 24.68
CA MET A 126 20.94 7.64 25.48
C MET A 126 22.31 7.22 24.90
N ALA A 127 22.42 7.14 23.57
CA ALA A 127 23.65 6.70 22.90
C ALA A 127 24.70 7.80 22.71
N TYR A 128 24.28 9.03 22.40
CA TYR A 128 25.17 10.13 21.96
C TYR A 128 25.03 11.43 22.78
N GLY A 129 24.10 11.48 23.73
CA GLY A 129 23.85 12.65 24.57
C GLY A 129 24.68 12.72 25.84
N LEU A 130 24.43 13.77 26.63
CA LEU A 130 24.99 13.94 27.97
C LEU A 130 24.12 13.24 29.02
N ALA A 131 24.73 12.80 30.12
CA ALA A 131 24.02 12.15 31.23
C ALA A 131 23.16 13.13 32.06
N ASP A 132 23.53 14.41 32.10
CA ASP A 132 22.89 15.45 32.91
C ASP A 132 22.58 16.69 32.08
N THR A 133 21.55 17.45 32.48
CA THR A 133 21.21 18.75 31.90
C THR A 133 21.88 19.90 32.63
N ARG A 134 22.37 20.89 31.88
CA ARG A 134 22.85 22.17 32.41
C ARG A 134 21.79 23.28 32.31
N TYR A 135 20.70 23.04 31.59
CA TYR A 135 19.63 24.01 31.35
C TYR A 135 18.65 24.01 32.51
N ARG A 136 18.48 25.17 33.16
CA ARG A 136 17.61 25.37 34.34
C ARG A 136 16.54 26.46 34.13
N GLU A 137 16.47 27.01 32.92
CA GLU A 137 15.52 28.05 32.58
C GLU A 137 14.17 27.45 32.16
N PRO A 138 13.10 28.27 32.08
CA PRO A 138 11.84 27.85 31.51
C PRO A 138 12.02 27.32 30.07
N LYS A 139 11.27 26.26 29.75
CA LYS A 139 11.20 25.69 28.40
C LYS A 139 10.11 26.39 27.62
N ARG A 140 10.26 26.50 26.29
CA ARG A 140 9.17 26.93 25.41
C ARG A 140 8.00 25.94 25.46
N ALA A 141 6.81 26.44 25.15
CA ALA A 141 5.62 25.65 24.89
C ALA A 141 4.98 26.15 23.60
N SER A 142 4.40 25.25 22.83
CA SER A 142 3.70 25.57 21.57
C SER A 142 2.27 25.03 21.62
N GLU A 143 1.38 25.71 20.92
CA GLU A 143 0.00 25.27 20.75
C GLU A 143 -0.09 24.04 19.83
N ASP A 144 -1.05 23.17 20.11
CA ASP A 144 -1.29 21.96 19.34
C ASP A 144 -2.18 22.26 18.13
N LEU A 145 -1.81 21.70 16.98
CA LEU A 145 -2.53 21.89 15.71
C LEU A 145 -3.69 20.91 15.59
N ASN A 146 -4.75 21.30 14.88
CA ASN A 146 -5.76 20.31 14.48
C ASN A 146 -5.48 19.78 13.07
N LEU A 147 -4.74 18.68 12.98
CA LEU A 147 -4.45 18.02 11.69
C LEU A 147 -5.55 17.03 11.23
N GLY A 148 -6.70 17.01 11.91
CA GLY A 148 -7.81 16.09 11.60
C GLY A 148 -7.81 14.83 12.47
N PRO A 149 -8.61 13.81 12.12
CA PRO A 149 -8.87 12.67 13.00
C PRO A 149 -7.77 11.60 13.01
N LEU A 150 -6.78 11.68 12.09
CA LEU A 150 -5.73 10.67 11.96
C LEU A 150 -4.48 10.96 12.80
N VAL A 151 -4.04 12.22 12.81
CA VAL A 151 -2.78 12.64 13.44
C VAL A 151 -3.08 13.43 14.70
N ALA A 152 -2.60 12.94 15.83
CA ALA A 152 -2.56 13.68 17.08
C ALA A 152 -1.27 14.52 17.12
N THR A 153 -1.37 15.72 17.66
CA THR A 153 -0.23 16.63 17.75
C THR A 153 0.08 16.96 19.20
N THR A 154 1.36 16.98 19.54
CA THR A 154 1.86 17.61 20.75
C THR A 154 3.09 18.43 20.36
N MET A 155 2.86 19.65 19.86
CA MET A 155 3.86 20.43 19.12
C MET A 155 5.00 20.95 20.00
N THR A 156 4.78 21.03 21.31
CA THR A 156 5.87 21.28 22.27
C THR A 156 6.99 20.25 22.17
N ARG A 157 6.70 19.00 21.73
CA ARG A 157 7.70 17.95 21.49
C ARG A 157 8.46 18.12 20.17
N CYS A 158 8.00 18.99 19.26
CA CYS A 158 8.59 19.13 17.93
C CYS A 158 10.00 19.71 18.00
N ILE A 159 10.93 19.07 17.28
CA ILE A 159 12.33 19.49 17.14
C ILE A 159 12.59 20.25 15.82
N SER A 160 11.54 20.65 15.11
CA SER A 160 11.61 21.40 13.85
C SER A 160 12.54 20.77 12.78
N CYS A 161 12.53 19.44 12.67
CA CYS A 161 13.33 18.71 11.68
C CYS A 161 12.77 18.78 10.24
N THR A 162 11.56 19.34 10.07
CA THR A 162 10.84 19.56 8.81
C THR A 162 10.60 18.30 7.95
N ARG A 163 10.67 17.08 8.53
CA ARG A 163 10.33 15.84 7.78
C ARG A 163 8.87 15.83 7.32
N CYS A 164 7.93 16.18 8.21
CA CYS A 164 6.50 16.23 7.87
C CYS A 164 6.18 17.22 6.75
N VAL A 165 6.78 18.42 6.77
CA VAL A 165 6.60 19.46 5.74
C VAL A 165 7.14 18.99 4.39
N ARG A 166 8.33 18.39 4.37
CA ARG A 166 8.91 17.83 3.14
C ARG A 166 8.08 16.67 2.60
N PHE A 167 7.69 15.72 3.45
CA PHE A 167 6.86 14.59 3.01
C PHE A 167 5.52 15.04 2.43
N THR A 168 4.81 15.91 3.14
CA THR A 168 3.51 16.41 2.68
C THR A 168 3.64 17.08 1.31
N SER A 169 4.68 17.90 1.10
CA SER A 169 4.90 18.62 -0.16
C SER A 169 5.45 17.73 -1.29
N GLU A 170 6.44 16.89 -0.99
CA GLU A 170 7.23 16.13 -1.98
C GLU A 170 6.57 14.80 -2.34
N VAL A 171 6.04 14.07 -1.36
CA VAL A 171 5.51 12.71 -1.54
C VAL A 171 3.99 12.69 -1.55
N ALA A 172 3.35 13.28 -0.54
CA ALA A 172 1.89 13.30 -0.43
C ALA A 172 1.24 14.31 -1.39
N GLY A 173 2.04 15.27 -1.88
CA GLY A 173 1.66 16.28 -2.85
C GLY A 173 0.66 17.34 -2.36
N ILE A 174 0.66 17.61 -1.06
CA ILE A 174 -0.13 18.68 -0.43
C ILE A 174 0.80 19.71 0.24
N THR A 175 0.49 20.99 0.10
CA THR A 175 1.31 22.10 0.64
C THR A 175 0.67 22.76 1.87
N GLN A 176 -0.16 22.02 2.60
CA GLN A 176 -0.92 22.55 3.74
C GLN A 176 -0.06 22.72 5.00
N MET A 177 1.10 22.07 5.11
CA MET A 177 2.03 22.21 6.23
C MET A 177 3.21 23.11 5.87
N GLY A 178 3.70 23.87 6.84
CA GLY A 178 4.86 24.73 6.67
C GLY A 178 5.56 25.04 8.00
N GLN A 179 6.58 25.89 7.93
CA GLN A 179 7.25 26.45 9.10
C GLN A 179 7.08 27.97 9.11
N THR A 180 6.52 28.50 10.19
CA THR A 180 6.36 29.95 10.42
C THR A 180 7.25 30.41 11.57
N GLY A 181 7.39 31.72 11.72
CA GLY A 181 8.26 32.31 12.74
C GLY A 181 9.75 32.20 12.40
N ARG A 182 10.60 32.53 13.39
CA ARG A 182 12.06 32.52 13.23
C ARG A 182 12.74 32.34 14.59
N GLY A 183 13.90 31.68 14.60
CA GLY A 183 14.67 31.48 15.83
C GLY A 183 13.97 30.47 16.74
N GLU A 184 13.88 30.76 18.03
CA GLU A 184 13.21 29.90 19.00
C GLU A 184 11.68 29.84 18.82
N ASP A 185 11.09 30.90 18.24
CA ASP A 185 9.67 31.01 17.89
C ASP A 185 9.33 30.35 16.54
N SER A 186 10.22 29.48 16.03
CA SER A 186 9.95 28.73 14.81
C SER A 186 8.99 27.57 15.10
N GLU A 187 7.86 27.56 14.41
CA GLU A 187 6.80 26.59 14.61
C GLU A 187 6.44 25.88 13.31
N ILE A 188 6.29 24.55 13.38
CA ILE A 188 5.63 23.80 12.32
C ILE A 188 4.13 24.03 12.48
N THR A 189 3.46 24.47 11.42
CA THR A 189 2.03 24.82 11.44
C THR A 189 1.33 24.33 10.17
N SER A 190 0.00 24.38 10.17
CA SER A 190 -0.79 24.23 8.94
C SER A 190 -1.37 25.57 8.48
N TYR A 191 -1.51 25.75 7.17
CA TYR A 191 -2.07 26.97 6.58
C TYR A 191 -3.47 27.24 7.14
N LEU A 192 -3.64 28.37 7.82
CA LEU A 192 -4.90 28.77 8.47
C LEU A 192 -5.52 27.68 9.38
N ASN A 193 -4.68 26.85 10.02
CA ASN A 193 -5.11 25.72 10.86
C ASN A 193 -6.05 24.74 10.12
N GLN A 194 -5.88 24.60 8.80
CA GLN A 194 -6.60 23.61 8.00
C GLN A 194 -6.20 22.19 8.40
N THR A 195 -7.16 21.27 8.31
CA THR A 195 -6.90 19.83 8.41
C THR A 195 -6.22 19.34 7.13
N LEU A 196 -5.42 18.28 7.27
CA LEU A 196 -4.75 17.69 6.13
C LEU A 196 -5.77 17.00 5.20
N ASP A 197 -5.53 17.12 3.89
CA ASP A 197 -6.36 16.55 2.82
C ASP A 197 -5.51 15.68 1.89
N SER A 198 -5.03 14.57 2.42
CA SER A 198 -4.32 13.56 1.66
C SER A 198 -4.74 12.16 2.13
N ASN A 199 -4.53 11.19 1.25
CA ASN A 199 -4.72 9.77 1.51
C ASN A 199 -3.42 9.04 1.86
N LEU A 200 -2.34 9.80 2.08
CA LEU A 200 -1.03 9.34 2.55
C LEU A 200 -0.55 10.09 3.81
N GLN A 201 -1.40 10.89 4.46
CA GLN A 201 -0.94 11.83 5.49
C GLN A 201 -0.46 11.13 6.76
N GLY A 202 -0.98 9.94 7.07
CA GLY A 202 -0.62 9.16 8.25
C GLY A 202 0.85 8.73 8.27
N ASN A 203 1.56 8.72 7.13
CA ASN A 203 3.00 8.42 7.10
C ASN A 203 3.85 9.49 7.81
N ILE A 204 3.31 10.70 8.06
CA ILE A 204 4.04 11.70 8.85
C ILE A 204 4.25 11.28 10.31
N ILE A 205 3.47 10.31 10.80
CA ILE A 205 3.62 9.72 12.13
C ILE A 205 4.93 8.92 12.20
N ASP A 206 5.17 8.04 11.22
CA ASP A 206 6.39 7.22 11.17
C ASP A 206 7.63 8.07 10.91
N LEU A 207 7.48 9.10 10.09
CA LEU A 207 8.56 10.03 9.76
C LEU A 207 9.01 10.88 10.95
N CYS A 208 8.10 11.15 11.88
CA CYS A 208 8.38 12.05 12.99
C CYS A 208 9.34 11.33 13.96
N PRO A 209 10.59 11.82 14.12
CA PRO A 209 11.57 11.14 15.00
C PRO A 209 11.27 11.34 16.50
N VAL A 210 10.15 11.99 16.82
CA VAL A 210 9.70 12.36 18.15
C VAL A 210 8.18 12.19 18.22
N GLY A 211 7.61 12.05 19.42
CA GLY A 211 6.16 11.93 19.59
C GLY A 211 5.39 13.24 19.47
N ALA A 212 5.80 14.14 18.56
CA ALA A 212 5.08 15.37 18.25
C ALA A 212 3.91 15.13 17.30
N LEU A 213 4.02 14.13 16.42
CA LEU A 213 2.96 13.68 15.52
C LEU A 213 2.76 12.18 15.78
N THR A 214 1.62 11.80 16.33
CA THR A 214 1.32 10.41 16.70
C THR A 214 0.00 9.96 16.09
N SER A 215 -0.25 8.66 16.06
CA SER A 215 -1.53 8.10 15.59
C SER A 215 -2.64 8.40 16.59
N LYS A 216 -3.58 9.27 16.23
CA LYS A 216 -4.73 9.62 17.09
C LYS A 216 -5.61 8.42 17.42
N PRO A 217 -5.91 7.49 16.47
CA PRO A 217 -6.71 6.30 16.78
C PRO A 217 -6.00 5.29 17.71
N TYR A 218 -4.67 5.26 17.70
CA TYR A 218 -3.86 4.34 18.53
C TYR A 218 -3.49 4.94 19.91
N ALA A 219 -3.65 6.26 20.07
CA ALA A 219 -3.12 7.01 21.20
C ALA A 219 -3.45 6.38 22.55
N PHE A 220 -2.42 6.16 23.37
CA PHE A 220 -2.49 5.61 24.74
C PHE A 220 -3.11 4.20 24.89
N THR A 221 -3.27 3.44 23.80
CA THR A 221 -3.88 2.10 23.88
C THR A 221 -2.88 0.97 24.17
N ALA A 222 -1.61 1.14 23.80
CA ALA A 222 -0.53 0.19 24.06
C ALA A 222 0.85 0.87 24.04
N ARG A 223 1.90 0.12 24.39
CA ARG A 223 3.31 0.54 24.23
C ARG A 223 4.07 -0.41 23.29
N PRO A 224 5.11 0.08 22.57
CA PRO A 224 5.79 -0.69 21.53
C PRO A 224 6.37 -2.04 22.00
N TRP A 225 6.78 -2.14 23.27
CA TRP A 225 7.33 -3.36 23.87
C TRP A 225 6.26 -4.39 24.30
N GLU A 226 4.98 -4.02 24.30
CA GLU A 226 3.87 -4.93 24.62
C GLU A 226 3.35 -5.68 23.37
N LEU A 227 3.78 -5.26 22.18
CA LEU A 227 3.20 -5.69 20.92
C LEU A 227 3.98 -6.83 20.29
N THR A 228 3.25 -7.83 19.80
CA THR A 228 3.79 -8.84 18.89
C THR A 228 3.80 -8.24 17.49
N LYS A 229 4.93 -8.33 16.81
CA LYS A 229 5.16 -7.74 15.49
C LYS A 229 5.13 -8.84 14.44
N THR A 230 4.21 -8.76 13.49
CA THR A 230 4.12 -9.71 12.37
C THR A 230 4.29 -8.95 11.05
N GLU A 231 5.37 -9.26 10.34
CA GLU A 231 5.57 -8.78 8.96
C GLU A 231 4.64 -9.56 8.03
N THR A 232 3.89 -8.84 7.19
CA THR A 232 2.86 -9.38 6.31
C THR A 232 2.62 -8.39 5.16
N ILE A 233 1.51 -8.53 4.43
CA ILE A 233 1.15 -7.64 3.31
C ILE A 233 -0.24 -7.04 3.48
N ASP A 234 -0.43 -5.90 2.83
CA ASP A 234 -1.71 -5.22 2.71
C ASP A 234 -2.58 -5.83 1.60
N VAL A 235 -3.89 -5.75 1.80
CA VAL A 235 -4.92 -6.16 0.84
C VAL A 235 -5.99 -5.08 0.62
N MET A 236 -5.79 -3.85 1.12
CA MET A 236 -6.77 -2.76 1.00
C MET A 236 -6.85 -2.16 -0.41
N ASP A 237 -5.85 -2.41 -1.24
CA ASP A 237 -5.77 -2.16 -2.68
C ASP A 237 -5.00 -3.31 -3.36
N ALA A 238 -4.75 -3.22 -4.67
CA ALA A 238 -4.00 -4.25 -5.40
C ALA A 238 -2.49 -4.00 -5.49
N LEU A 239 -1.95 -2.99 -4.79
CA LEU A 239 -0.51 -2.73 -4.80
C LEU A 239 0.25 -3.77 -3.99
N GLY A 240 -0.38 -4.33 -2.96
CA GLY A 240 0.25 -5.32 -2.07
C GLY A 240 1.36 -4.69 -1.23
N ALA A 241 1.12 -3.52 -0.64
CA ALA A 241 2.12 -2.84 0.17
C ALA A 241 2.60 -3.73 1.32
N ASN A 242 3.91 -3.74 1.57
CA ASN A 242 4.49 -4.52 2.65
C ASN A 242 4.27 -3.81 3.98
N ILE A 243 3.74 -4.54 4.96
CA ILE A 243 3.32 -3.99 6.25
C ILE A 243 3.81 -4.82 7.42
N ARG A 244 3.72 -4.21 8.60
CA ARG A 244 3.86 -4.84 9.89
C ARG A 244 2.57 -4.64 10.68
N VAL A 245 1.94 -5.73 11.06
CA VAL A 245 0.75 -5.73 11.90
C VAL A 245 1.21 -5.95 13.34
N ASP A 246 0.94 -4.97 14.21
CA ASP A 246 1.28 -5.05 15.62
C ASP A 246 0.04 -5.45 16.43
N THR A 247 0.12 -6.56 17.17
CA THR A 247 -0.99 -7.10 17.95
C THR A 247 -0.73 -7.09 19.45
N LYS A 248 -1.79 -6.91 20.24
CA LYS A 248 -1.80 -7.13 21.69
C LYS A 248 -2.79 -8.24 22.01
N GLY A 249 -2.29 -9.43 22.32
CA GLY A 249 -3.11 -10.63 22.37
C GLY A 249 -3.68 -10.96 20.98
N ARG A 250 -5.01 -10.97 20.84
CA ARG A 250 -5.68 -11.25 19.56
C ARG A 250 -6.00 -10.00 18.74
N GLU A 251 -5.86 -8.82 19.33
CA GLU A 251 -6.34 -7.59 18.71
C GLU A 251 -5.21 -6.89 17.95
N VAL A 252 -5.48 -6.51 16.69
CA VAL A 252 -4.60 -5.63 15.93
C VAL A 252 -4.69 -4.22 16.51
N MET A 253 -3.57 -3.68 16.98
CA MET A 253 -3.51 -2.35 17.61
C MET A 253 -3.11 -1.26 16.64
N ARG A 254 -2.26 -1.58 15.65
CA ARG A 254 -1.84 -0.66 14.60
C ARG A 254 -1.22 -1.43 13.42
N ILE A 255 -1.12 -0.75 12.28
CA ILE A 255 -0.48 -1.24 11.07
C ILE A 255 0.57 -0.20 10.65
N LEU A 256 1.81 -0.64 10.52
CA LEU A 256 2.95 0.18 10.07
C LEU A 256 3.47 -0.33 8.72
N PRO A 257 4.13 0.51 7.92
CA PRO A 257 4.81 0.07 6.70
C PRO A 257 6.03 -0.79 7.02
N ARG A 258 6.38 -1.68 6.10
CA ARG A 258 7.68 -2.34 6.00
C ARG A 258 8.35 -1.84 4.73
N ASN A 259 9.68 -1.62 4.80
CA ASN A 259 10.41 -1.14 3.64
C ASN A 259 10.44 -2.20 2.53
N HIS A 260 10.08 -1.79 1.30
CA HIS A 260 10.27 -2.58 0.08
C HIS A 260 10.36 -1.69 -1.15
N ASP A 261 11.57 -1.48 -1.65
CA ASP A 261 11.89 -0.58 -2.75
C ASP A 261 11.16 -0.90 -4.06
N GLY A 262 10.89 -2.18 -4.31
CA GLY A 262 10.18 -2.64 -5.50
C GLY A 262 8.66 -2.47 -5.46
N VAL A 263 8.07 -2.07 -4.32
CA VAL A 263 6.60 -1.97 -4.17
C VAL A 263 6.20 -0.64 -3.54
N ASN A 264 6.34 -0.51 -2.22
CA ASN A 264 5.77 0.63 -1.47
C ASN A 264 6.81 1.58 -0.89
N GLU A 265 8.10 1.34 -1.14
CA GLU A 265 9.21 1.98 -0.42
C GLU A 265 8.92 1.89 1.08
N GLU A 266 8.67 3.02 1.74
CA GLU A 266 8.38 3.09 3.17
C GLU A 266 6.93 3.54 3.46
N TRP A 267 6.08 3.63 2.45
CA TRP A 267 4.77 4.27 2.56
C TRP A 267 3.62 3.27 2.53
N ILE A 268 2.53 3.63 3.21
CA ILE A 268 1.23 2.97 3.08
C ILE A 268 0.12 4.01 3.02
N SER A 269 -1.02 3.64 2.44
CA SER A 269 -2.19 4.51 2.40
C SER A 269 -2.80 4.72 3.79
N ASP A 270 -3.55 5.80 3.96
CA ASP A 270 -4.29 6.05 5.20
C ASP A 270 -5.36 4.97 5.45
N LYS A 271 -5.96 4.44 4.38
CA LYS A 271 -6.86 3.28 4.50
C LYS A 271 -6.11 2.11 5.13
N THR A 272 -5.01 1.67 4.54
CA THR A 272 -4.15 0.58 5.07
C THR A 272 -3.77 0.80 6.54
N ARG A 273 -3.31 2.00 6.89
CA ARG A 273 -2.79 2.33 8.23
C ARG A 273 -3.86 2.29 9.31
N PHE A 274 -5.08 2.72 8.98
CA PHE A 274 -6.11 3.02 9.97
C PHE A 274 -7.34 2.10 9.91
N VAL A 275 -7.43 1.18 8.94
CA VAL A 275 -8.56 0.25 8.78
C VAL A 275 -8.70 -0.78 9.91
N TRP A 276 -7.70 -0.91 10.78
CA TRP A 276 -7.63 -1.98 11.78
C TRP A 276 -8.77 -1.96 12.82
N ASP A 277 -9.48 -0.85 13.02
CA ASP A 277 -10.69 -0.84 13.85
C ASP A 277 -11.85 -1.60 13.18
N GLY A 278 -11.89 -1.64 11.85
CA GLY A 278 -12.81 -2.44 11.05
C GLY A 278 -12.64 -3.94 11.32
N LEU A 279 -11.42 -4.43 11.51
CA LEU A 279 -11.13 -5.84 11.85
C LEU A 279 -11.75 -6.30 13.18
N ARG A 280 -12.25 -5.38 14.01
CA ARG A 280 -12.90 -5.67 15.30
C ARG A 280 -14.42 -5.53 15.26
N ARG A 281 -15.00 -5.08 14.15
CA ARG A 281 -16.42 -4.71 14.04
C ARG A 281 -17.12 -5.49 12.95
N GLN A 282 -18.41 -5.77 13.18
CA GLN A 282 -19.27 -6.51 12.26
C GLN A 282 -18.65 -7.84 11.78
N ARG A 283 -17.83 -8.45 12.64
CA ARG A 283 -17.14 -9.71 12.35
C ARG A 283 -18.09 -10.88 12.42
N LEU A 284 -17.96 -11.80 11.46
CA LEU A 284 -18.66 -13.07 11.47
C LEU A 284 -17.89 -14.05 12.35
N ASP A 285 -18.51 -14.47 13.45
CA ASP A 285 -17.90 -15.24 14.54
C ASP A 285 -18.44 -16.67 14.68
N THR A 286 -19.53 -17.00 14.01
CA THR A 286 -20.18 -18.32 14.02
C THR A 286 -20.96 -18.52 12.72
N PRO A 287 -21.26 -19.75 12.29
CA PRO A 287 -22.11 -19.98 11.13
C PRO A 287 -23.52 -19.41 11.33
N TYR A 288 -24.14 -18.94 10.25
CA TYR A 288 -25.53 -18.51 10.26
C TYR A 288 -26.31 -19.17 9.14
N ILE A 289 -27.59 -19.46 9.41
CA ILE A 289 -28.52 -20.02 8.43
C ILE A 289 -29.77 -19.16 8.41
N ARG A 290 -30.25 -18.84 7.21
CA ARG A 290 -31.51 -18.14 7.02
C ARG A 290 -32.68 -19.10 7.18
N GLU A 291 -33.59 -18.73 8.08
CA GLU A 291 -34.87 -19.39 8.30
C GLU A 291 -35.94 -18.33 8.55
N ASN A 292 -37.09 -18.49 7.90
CA ASN A 292 -38.22 -17.55 8.02
C ASN A 292 -37.80 -16.08 7.78
N GLY A 293 -36.88 -15.87 6.83
CA GLY A 293 -36.37 -14.55 6.46
C GLY A 293 -35.30 -13.98 7.39
N LYS A 294 -34.96 -14.63 8.51
CA LYS A 294 -33.95 -14.15 9.48
C LYS A 294 -32.76 -15.09 9.55
N LEU A 295 -31.57 -14.53 9.73
CA LEU A 295 -30.36 -15.30 10.01
C LEU A 295 -30.37 -15.71 11.48
N ARG A 296 -30.26 -17.01 11.74
CA ARG A 296 -30.02 -17.56 13.07
C ARG A 296 -28.63 -18.17 13.15
N LYS A 297 -28.05 -18.18 14.35
CA LYS A 297 -26.80 -18.91 14.62
C LYS A 297 -27.00 -20.41 14.37
N ALA A 298 -25.97 -21.05 13.83
CA ALA A 298 -25.93 -22.47 13.50
C ALA A 298 -24.58 -23.07 13.91
N THR A 299 -24.53 -24.39 14.07
CA THR A 299 -23.25 -25.08 14.27
C THR A 299 -22.54 -25.31 12.94
N TRP A 300 -21.23 -25.54 12.96
CA TRP A 300 -20.48 -25.90 11.76
C TRP A 300 -21.03 -27.14 11.05
N GLY A 301 -21.38 -28.20 11.80
CA GLY A 301 -21.95 -29.42 11.21
C GLY A 301 -23.25 -29.14 10.46
N GLU A 302 -24.17 -28.40 11.08
CA GLU A 302 -25.44 -28.00 10.47
C GLU A 302 -25.25 -27.11 9.24
N ALA A 303 -24.35 -26.11 9.32
CA ALA A 303 -24.08 -25.21 8.21
C ALA A 303 -23.43 -25.92 7.02
N LEU A 304 -22.47 -26.82 7.28
CA LEU A 304 -21.83 -27.62 6.23
C LEU A 304 -22.80 -28.62 5.61
N GLU A 305 -23.64 -29.29 6.39
CA GLU A 305 -24.67 -30.20 5.89
C GLU A 305 -25.65 -29.46 4.97
N LYS A 306 -26.16 -28.30 5.40
CA LYS A 306 -27.08 -27.49 4.59
C LYS A 306 -26.42 -26.96 3.32
N THR A 307 -25.15 -26.57 3.41
CA THR A 307 -24.34 -26.11 2.27
C THR A 307 -24.13 -27.24 1.27
N ALA A 308 -23.71 -28.41 1.75
CA ALA A 308 -23.51 -29.60 0.91
C ALA A 308 -24.82 -30.07 0.27
N GLY A 309 -25.93 -30.04 1.00
CA GLY A 309 -27.26 -30.35 0.47
C GLY A 309 -27.68 -29.41 -0.65
N ALA A 310 -27.48 -28.09 -0.49
CA ALA A 310 -27.76 -27.10 -1.53
C ALA A 310 -26.91 -27.34 -2.78
N LEU A 311 -25.61 -27.57 -2.61
CA LEU A 311 -24.67 -27.81 -3.72
C LEU A 311 -24.94 -29.14 -4.46
N LYS A 312 -25.25 -30.24 -3.75
CA LYS A 312 -25.62 -31.53 -4.38
C LYS A 312 -26.95 -31.45 -5.15
N GLY A 313 -27.87 -30.63 -4.68
CA GLY A 313 -29.17 -30.43 -5.31
C GLY A 313 -29.18 -29.41 -6.46
N ALA A 314 -28.07 -28.67 -6.65
CA ALA A 314 -27.97 -27.62 -7.65
C ALA A 314 -27.84 -28.20 -9.05
N LYS A 315 -28.54 -27.61 -10.04
CA LYS A 315 -28.30 -27.93 -11.45
C LYS A 315 -27.13 -27.13 -12.01
N LYS A 316 -27.00 -25.88 -11.56
CA LYS A 316 -25.89 -24.99 -11.91
C LYS A 316 -25.40 -24.28 -10.65
N VAL A 317 -24.09 -24.37 -10.42
CA VAL A 317 -23.38 -23.70 -9.33
C VAL A 317 -22.48 -22.61 -9.92
N ALA A 318 -22.52 -21.42 -9.33
CA ALA A 318 -21.59 -20.34 -9.63
C ALA A 318 -20.74 -20.00 -8.40
N GLY A 319 -19.43 -19.91 -8.57
CA GLY A 319 -18.50 -19.38 -7.58
C GLY A 319 -18.15 -17.91 -7.89
N LEU A 320 -18.20 -17.05 -6.89
CA LEU A 320 -17.80 -15.65 -7.00
C LEU A 320 -16.64 -15.38 -6.05
N VAL A 321 -15.58 -14.78 -6.56
CA VAL A 321 -14.39 -14.43 -5.77
C VAL A 321 -14.43 -12.96 -5.38
N GLY A 322 -14.35 -12.69 -4.09
CA GLY A 322 -14.27 -11.34 -3.54
C GLY A 322 -12.85 -10.77 -3.55
N ASP A 323 -12.77 -9.47 -3.30
CA ASP A 323 -11.55 -8.67 -3.51
C ASP A 323 -10.41 -8.98 -2.54
N LEU A 324 -10.71 -9.66 -1.42
CA LEU A 324 -9.78 -9.94 -0.31
C LEU A 324 -9.45 -11.43 -0.16
N ALA A 325 -9.85 -12.27 -1.11
CA ALA A 325 -9.64 -13.71 -1.03
C ALA A 325 -8.18 -14.11 -1.36
N PRO A 326 -7.51 -14.92 -0.51
CA PRO A 326 -6.18 -15.44 -0.83
C PRO A 326 -6.24 -16.49 -1.94
N VAL A 327 -5.18 -16.61 -2.73
CA VAL A 327 -5.13 -17.48 -3.92
C VAL A 327 -5.37 -18.94 -3.58
N GLU A 328 -4.91 -19.42 -2.42
CA GLU A 328 -5.16 -20.79 -1.98
C GLU A 328 -6.66 -21.07 -1.82
N ALA A 329 -7.41 -20.12 -1.26
CA ALA A 329 -8.86 -20.24 -1.12
C ALA A 329 -9.57 -20.17 -2.47
N VAL A 330 -9.11 -19.31 -3.38
CA VAL A 330 -9.64 -19.22 -4.76
C VAL A 330 -9.41 -20.53 -5.50
N PHE A 331 -8.22 -21.11 -5.43
CA PHE A 331 -7.88 -22.38 -6.07
C PHE A 331 -8.70 -23.54 -5.49
N ALA A 332 -8.90 -23.57 -4.17
CA ALA A 332 -9.76 -24.55 -3.52
C ALA A 332 -11.23 -24.38 -3.94
N LEU A 333 -11.75 -23.16 -4.02
CA LEU A 333 -13.12 -22.90 -4.47
C LEU A 333 -13.31 -23.33 -5.91
N LYS A 334 -12.39 -22.94 -6.80
CA LYS A 334 -12.38 -23.30 -8.22
C LYS A 334 -12.43 -24.81 -8.39
N SER A 335 -11.52 -25.52 -7.72
CA SER A 335 -11.46 -26.99 -7.76
C SER A 335 -12.77 -27.64 -7.30
N LEU A 336 -13.42 -27.07 -6.28
CA LEU A 336 -14.68 -27.59 -5.75
C LEU A 336 -15.86 -27.34 -6.71
N VAL A 337 -16.03 -26.10 -7.16
CA VAL A 337 -17.17 -25.67 -7.99
C VAL A 337 -17.09 -26.28 -9.39
N GLU A 338 -15.93 -26.27 -10.02
CA GLU A 338 -15.73 -26.90 -11.34
C GLU A 338 -15.86 -28.43 -11.26
N GLY A 339 -15.45 -29.05 -10.14
CA GLY A 339 -15.67 -30.47 -9.88
C GLY A 339 -17.15 -30.87 -9.80
N LEU A 340 -18.04 -29.91 -9.51
CA LEU A 340 -19.50 -30.06 -9.55
C LEU A 340 -20.11 -29.66 -10.91
N GLY A 341 -19.29 -29.35 -11.92
CA GLY A 341 -19.73 -28.85 -13.22
C GLY A 341 -20.19 -27.38 -13.21
N GLY A 342 -19.85 -26.63 -12.16
CA GLY A 342 -20.10 -25.20 -12.06
C GLY A 342 -19.01 -24.34 -12.72
N SER A 343 -19.13 -23.03 -12.55
CA SER A 343 -18.16 -22.05 -13.06
C SER A 343 -17.77 -21.05 -11.97
N VAL A 344 -16.54 -20.53 -12.01
CA VAL A 344 -16.06 -19.53 -11.05
C VAL A 344 -15.64 -18.27 -11.77
N GLU A 345 -16.06 -17.12 -11.25
CA GLU A 345 -15.71 -15.80 -11.80
C GLU A 345 -15.10 -14.91 -10.71
N CYS A 346 -13.97 -14.30 -11.05
CA CYS A 346 -13.33 -13.34 -10.18
C CYS A 346 -13.64 -11.89 -10.54
N ARG A 347 -13.86 -11.53 -11.81
CA ARG A 347 -14.10 -10.16 -12.34
C ARG A 347 -15.51 -9.67 -11.98
N THR A 348 -15.78 -9.57 -10.68
CA THR A 348 -17.02 -9.16 -10.03
C THR A 348 -17.41 -7.71 -10.33
N ASP A 349 -16.44 -6.88 -10.68
CA ASP A 349 -16.56 -5.52 -11.19
C ASP A 349 -16.90 -5.45 -12.69
N SER A 350 -17.10 -6.60 -13.34
CA SER A 350 -17.36 -6.76 -14.78
C SER A 350 -16.20 -6.38 -15.71
N ALA A 351 -14.98 -6.26 -15.19
CA ALA A 351 -13.78 -6.00 -15.99
C ALA A 351 -13.66 -6.98 -17.18
N ARG A 352 -13.38 -6.45 -18.37
CA ARG A 352 -13.21 -7.23 -19.61
C ARG A 352 -11.75 -7.64 -19.82
N LEU A 353 -11.19 -8.30 -18.81
CA LEU A 353 -9.82 -8.83 -18.83
C LEU A 353 -9.77 -10.23 -19.47
N PRO A 354 -8.73 -10.56 -20.24
CA PRO A 354 -8.63 -11.84 -20.94
C PRO A 354 -8.32 -13.00 -19.99
N ALA A 355 -8.82 -14.19 -20.31
CA ALA A 355 -8.43 -15.43 -19.63
C ALA A 355 -7.15 -15.99 -20.27
N GLY A 356 -6.17 -16.37 -19.46
CA GLY A 356 -4.96 -17.05 -19.94
C GLY A 356 -3.92 -16.16 -20.64
N ASN A 357 -4.20 -14.86 -20.85
CA ASN A 357 -3.21 -13.90 -21.33
C ASN A 357 -2.75 -12.98 -20.19
N ARG A 358 -1.69 -13.37 -19.48
CA ARG A 358 -1.13 -12.61 -18.36
C ARG A 358 -0.59 -11.24 -18.77
N SER A 359 -0.08 -11.08 -19.99
CA SER A 359 0.31 -9.75 -20.49
C SER A 359 -0.88 -8.79 -20.69
N GLY A 360 -2.09 -9.32 -20.87
CA GLY A 360 -3.32 -8.52 -21.01
C GLY A 360 -3.97 -8.12 -19.69
N TYR A 361 -3.67 -8.81 -18.58
CA TYR A 361 -4.20 -8.45 -17.26
C TYR A 361 -3.15 -8.10 -16.21
N VAL A 362 -1.86 -8.26 -16.46
CA VAL A 362 -0.76 -7.75 -15.62
C VAL A 362 0.03 -6.72 -16.40
N GLY A 363 0.48 -7.11 -17.60
CA GLY A 363 1.35 -6.32 -18.44
C GLY A 363 2.81 -6.74 -18.37
N THR A 364 3.72 -5.85 -18.73
CA THR A 364 5.17 -6.07 -18.81
C THR A 364 5.97 -5.10 -17.94
N ALA A 365 5.34 -4.03 -17.44
CA ALA A 365 5.99 -3.06 -16.59
C ALA A 365 5.90 -3.45 -15.11
N THR A 366 6.98 -3.17 -14.40
CA THR A 366 7.09 -3.22 -12.94
C THR A 366 6.77 -1.86 -12.32
N ILE A 367 6.53 -1.83 -11.02
CA ILE A 367 6.42 -0.60 -10.23
C ILE A 367 7.75 0.18 -10.24
N GLU A 368 8.87 -0.50 -10.42
CA GLU A 368 10.21 0.11 -10.53
C GLU A 368 10.45 0.83 -11.86
N ASP A 369 9.84 0.38 -12.95
CA ASP A 369 9.96 1.07 -14.26
C ASP A 369 9.45 2.51 -14.20
N ILE A 370 8.48 2.80 -13.32
CA ILE A 370 7.95 4.15 -13.07
C ILE A 370 9.05 5.09 -12.56
N ASP A 371 10.00 4.61 -11.74
CA ASP A 371 11.03 5.47 -11.11
C ASP A 371 11.97 6.13 -12.11
N THR A 372 12.12 5.53 -13.30
CA THR A 372 13.02 5.99 -14.37
C THR A 372 12.29 6.47 -15.62
N ALA A 373 10.96 6.31 -15.67
CA ALA A 373 10.13 6.71 -16.79
C ALA A 373 10.27 8.21 -17.12
N LYS A 374 10.30 8.51 -18.42
CA LYS A 374 10.28 9.85 -19.01
C LYS A 374 8.90 10.25 -19.51
N TYR A 375 8.07 9.26 -19.85
CA TYR A 375 6.67 9.45 -20.21
C TYR A 375 5.81 8.42 -19.47
N ILE A 376 4.71 8.88 -18.86
CA ILE A 376 3.69 7.97 -18.30
C ILE A 376 2.33 8.39 -18.84
N LEU A 377 1.63 7.45 -19.46
CA LEU A 377 0.25 7.63 -19.91
C LEU A 377 -0.68 6.84 -19.00
N ILE A 378 -1.67 7.51 -18.42
CA ILE A 378 -2.70 6.91 -17.59
C ILE A 378 -4.01 6.87 -18.38
N ILE A 379 -4.65 5.71 -18.46
CA ILE A 379 -5.90 5.49 -19.20
C ILE A 379 -6.98 4.98 -18.25
N GLY A 380 -8.05 5.76 -18.09
CA GLY A 380 -9.25 5.42 -17.33
C GLY A 380 -9.00 5.03 -15.87
N SER A 381 -8.04 5.70 -15.22
CA SER A 381 -7.68 5.46 -13.82
C SER A 381 -7.55 6.76 -13.03
N ASN A 382 -7.93 6.71 -11.75
CA ASN A 382 -7.47 7.66 -10.75
C ASN A 382 -6.50 6.95 -9.78
N PRO A 383 -5.19 6.87 -10.11
CA PRO A 383 -4.23 6.15 -9.27
C PRO A 383 -4.11 6.74 -7.86
N ARG A 384 -4.46 8.03 -7.66
CA ARG A 384 -4.49 8.62 -6.31
C ARG A 384 -5.43 7.84 -5.40
N ASP A 385 -6.61 7.47 -5.87
CA ASP A 385 -7.59 6.72 -5.05
C ASP A 385 -7.46 5.20 -5.20
N GLU A 386 -7.06 4.74 -6.38
CA GLU A 386 -6.96 3.30 -6.70
C GLU A 386 -5.73 2.63 -6.07
N ALA A 387 -4.58 3.32 -6.07
CA ALA A 387 -3.34 2.84 -5.46
C ALA A 387 -2.47 4.05 -5.03
N PRO A 388 -2.75 4.68 -3.88
CA PRO A 388 -2.14 5.96 -3.49
C PRO A 388 -0.61 5.96 -3.49
N VAL A 389 0.00 4.85 -3.09
CA VAL A 389 1.46 4.73 -3.07
C VAL A 389 2.03 4.62 -4.50
N LEU A 390 1.34 3.95 -5.44
CA LEU A 390 1.72 4.00 -6.85
C LEU A 390 1.64 5.42 -7.40
N ASN A 391 0.61 6.17 -7.01
CA ASN A 391 0.50 7.60 -7.37
C ASN A 391 1.67 8.43 -6.83
N ALA A 392 2.14 8.15 -5.61
CA ALA A 392 3.34 8.78 -5.05
C ALA A 392 4.61 8.42 -5.83
N ARG A 393 4.72 7.19 -6.37
CA ARG A 393 5.81 6.77 -7.27
C ARG A 393 5.77 7.53 -8.59
N ILE A 394 4.59 7.68 -9.18
CA ILE A 394 4.38 8.50 -10.39
C ILE A 394 4.73 9.97 -10.11
N ARG A 395 4.33 10.51 -8.96
CA ARG A 395 4.70 11.86 -8.50
C ARG A 395 6.22 12.04 -8.41
N LYS A 396 6.91 11.05 -7.84
CA LYS A 396 8.38 11.04 -7.75
C LYS A 396 9.01 11.09 -9.14
N ALA A 397 8.51 10.34 -10.11
CA ALA A 397 8.95 10.42 -11.51
C ALA A 397 8.70 11.82 -12.12
N TRP A 398 7.51 12.39 -11.91
CA TRP A 398 7.17 13.75 -12.33
C TRP A 398 8.12 14.81 -11.75
N SER A 399 8.45 14.72 -10.46
CA SER A 399 9.41 15.64 -9.81
C SER A 399 10.83 15.57 -10.39
N LYS A 400 11.16 14.45 -11.07
CA LYS A 400 12.41 14.24 -11.81
C LYS A 400 12.30 14.60 -13.30
N GLY A 401 11.18 15.18 -13.73
CA GLY A 401 10.94 15.68 -15.09
C GLY A 401 10.25 14.71 -16.04
N ALA A 402 9.54 13.69 -15.53
CA ALA A 402 8.69 12.84 -16.39
C ALA A 402 7.46 13.62 -16.91
N ASN A 403 7.13 13.44 -18.18
CA ASN A 403 5.93 14.00 -18.80
C ASN A 403 4.74 13.06 -18.59
N LEU A 404 3.66 13.57 -18.02
CA LEU A 404 2.49 12.76 -17.69
C LEU A 404 1.27 13.16 -18.53
N ALA A 405 0.51 12.18 -18.97
CA ALA A 405 -0.74 12.38 -19.69
C ALA A 405 -1.86 11.50 -19.10
N LEU A 406 -3.08 12.03 -19.12
CA LEU A 406 -4.27 11.33 -18.63
C LEU A 406 -5.36 11.33 -19.71
N VAL A 407 -5.87 10.13 -20.02
CA VAL A 407 -7.13 9.93 -20.75
C VAL A 407 -8.14 9.37 -19.76
N GLY A 408 -9.10 10.18 -19.33
CA GLY A 408 -10.05 9.80 -18.28
C GLY A 408 -10.73 10.99 -17.64
N ALA A 409 -11.50 10.76 -16.58
CA ALA A 409 -12.07 11.85 -15.80
C ALA A 409 -10.95 12.77 -15.27
N ALA A 410 -11.13 14.08 -15.40
CA ALA A 410 -10.17 15.03 -14.85
C ALA A 410 -10.24 14.99 -13.32
N VAL A 411 -9.12 14.65 -12.69
CA VAL A 411 -8.99 14.47 -11.23
C VAL A 411 -7.71 15.13 -10.71
N ASP A 412 -7.66 15.45 -9.43
CA ASP A 412 -6.44 15.92 -8.78
C ASP A 412 -5.54 14.72 -8.44
N LEU A 413 -4.48 14.52 -9.22
CA LEU A 413 -3.48 13.47 -9.01
C LEU A 413 -2.32 13.92 -8.11
N THR A 414 -2.38 15.14 -7.56
CA THR A 414 -1.33 15.85 -6.81
C THR A 414 -0.20 16.44 -7.65
N TYR A 415 -0.09 16.11 -8.93
CA TYR A 415 0.93 16.62 -9.86
C TYR A 415 0.29 17.09 -11.17
N GLU A 416 1.01 17.90 -11.93
CA GLU A 416 0.54 18.38 -13.23
C GLU A 416 0.63 17.28 -14.31
N TYR A 417 -0.38 17.23 -15.17
CA TYR A 417 -0.44 16.31 -16.29
C TYR A 417 -1.14 16.95 -17.50
N VAL A 418 -0.86 16.43 -18.69
CA VAL A 418 -1.57 16.81 -19.91
C VAL A 418 -2.87 15.99 -19.99
N HIS A 419 -4.01 16.66 -19.81
CA HIS A 419 -5.31 16.01 -19.97
C HIS A 419 -5.63 15.86 -21.47
N MET A 420 -5.69 14.61 -21.95
CA MET A 420 -5.86 14.29 -23.36
C MET A 420 -7.33 14.15 -23.77
N GLY A 421 -8.24 14.07 -22.79
CA GLY A 421 -9.68 13.91 -22.98
C GLY A 421 -10.27 12.88 -22.01
N THR A 422 -11.58 12.73 -22.02
CA THR A 422 -12.32 11.92 -21.03
C THR A 422 -12.86 10.60 -21.56
N ASP A 423 -12.73 10.32 -22.86
CA ASP A 423 -13.50 9.26 -23.53
C ASP A 423 -12.66 8.40 -24.50
N ARG A 424 -13.33 7.45 -25.15
CA ARG A 424 -12.72 6.58 -26.14
C ARG A 424 -12.28 7.32 -27.40
N ALA A 425 -12.89 8.46 -27.74
CA ALA A 425 -12.48 9.24 -28.90
C ALA A 425 -11.08 9.83 -28.67
N ALA A 426 -10.81 10.31 -27.46
CA ALA A 426 -9.46 10.75 -27.07
C ALA A 426 -8.42 9.61 -27.17
N LEU A 427 -8.78 8.39 -26.75
CA LEU A 427 -7.91 7.22 -26.93
C LEU A 427 -7.67 6.87 -28.41
N GLN A 428 -8.72 6.95 -29.23
CA GLN A 428 -8.63 6.74 -30.69
C GLN A 428 -7.74 7.80 -31.36
N ASP A 429 -7.86 9.06 -30.95
CA ASP A 429 -7.04 10.16 -31.44
C ASP A 429 -5.56 9.95 -31.08
N LEU A 430 -5.27 9.46 -29.88
CA LEU A 430 -3.90 9.08 -29.50
C LEU A 430 -3.36 7.96 -30.40
N LEU A 431 -4.15 6.93 -30.72
CA LEU A 431 -3.70 5.87 -31.62
C LEU A 431 -3.35 6.39 -33.03
N ALA A 432 -3.96 7.49 -33.47
CA ALA A 432 -3.69 8.10 -34.78
C ALA A 432 -2.40 8.95 -34.81
N ARG A 433 -1.83 9.34 -33.66
CA ARG A 433 -0.63 10.22 -33.58
C ARG A 433 0.68 9.46 -33.79
N ASP A 434 1.73 10.19 -34.13
CA ASP A 434 3.10 9.67 -34.21
C ASP A 434 3.84 9.84 -32.87
N TYR A 435 4.71 8.89 -32.53
CA TYR A 435 5.39 8.75 -31.25
C TYR A 435 6.89 8.49 -31.37
N ASP A 436 7.50 8.82 -32.51
CA ASP A 436 8.95 8.65 -32.71
C ASP A 436 9.81 9.28 -31.59
N ALA A 437 9.37 10.38 -30.97
CA ALA A 437 10.06 11.01 -29.85
C ALA A 437 9.98 10.24 -28.51
N VAL A 438 9.09 9.25 -28.39
CA VAL A 438 8.88 8.47 -27.15
C VAL A 438 9.55 7.09 -27.24
N LYS A 439 9.62 6.48 -28.43
CA LYS A 439 10.06 5.09 -28.64
C LYS A 439 11.41 4.71 -28.03
N ASP A 440 12.34 5.67 -28.00
CA ASP A 440 13.71 5.46 -27.50
C ASP A 440 13.90 5.90 -26.03
N LEU A 441 12.81 6.26 -25.34
CA LEU A 441 12.85 6.73 -23.96
C LEU A 441 12.07 5.77 -23.04
N PRO A 442 12.51 5.57 -21.78
CA PRO A 442 11.75 4.78 -20.82
C PRO A 442 10.34 5.35 -20.66
N SER A 443 9.31 4.57 -20.95
CA SER A 443 7.93 5.02 -20.84
C SER A 443 7.01 3.90 -20.39
N VAL A 444 5.93 4.27 -19.70
CA VAL A 444 4.95 3.32 -19.14
C VAL A 444 3.53 3.74 -19.53
N VAL A 445 2.72 2.78 -19.96
CA VAL A 445 1.27 2.93 -20.15
C VAL A 445 0.56 2.21 -19.01
N VAL A 446 -0.20 2.94 -18.20
CA VAL A 446 -0.99 2.42 -17.08
C VAL A 446 -2.47 2.42 -17.47
N LEU A 447 -3.07 1.24 -17.54
CA LEU A 447 -4.50 1.04 -17.81
C LEU A 447 -5.24 0.71 -16.52
N GLY A 448 -6.17 1.55 -16.09
CA GLY A 448 -6.98 1.28 -14.89
C GLY A 448 -8.20 0.41 -15.15
N GLN A 449 -8.74 -0.20 -14.09
CA GLN A 449 -9.99 -0.97 -14.15
C GLN A 449 -11.17 -0.15 -14.67
N GLY A 450 -11.21 1.16 -14.38
CA GLY A 450 -12.24 2.06 -14.87
C GLY A 450 -12.33 2.13 -16.41
N ALA A 451 -11.24 1.77 -17.10
CA ALA A 451 -11.18 1.73 -18.56
C ALA A 451 -11.82 0.46 -19.16
N VAL A 452 -11.83 -0.65 -18.42
CA VAL A 452 -12.15 -1.99 -18.95
C VAL A 452 -13.46 -2.58 -18.41
N ASN A 453 -14.19 -1.86 -17.54
CA ASN A 453 -15.43 -2.36 -16.91
C ASN A 453 -16.71 -2.17 -17.75
N GLU A 454 -16.62 -1.49 -18.91
CA GLU A 454 -17.77 -1.34 -19.83
C GLU A 454 -17.77 -2.41 -20.95
N ALA A 455 -18.83 -2.45 -21.76
CA ALA A 455 -19.03 -3.48 -22.78
C ALA A 455 -17.91 -3.54 -23.84
N ASP A 456 -17.26 -2.40 -24.11
CA ASP A 456 -16.14 -2.28 -25.05
C ASP A 456 -14.76 -2.46 -24.38
N GLY A 457 -14.71 -2.86 -23.11
CA GLY A 457 -13.47 -2.91 -22.33
C GLY A 457 -12.36 -3.76 -22.94
N ALA A 458 -12.69 -4.86 -23.62
CA ALA A 458 -11.69 -5.67 -24.35
C ALA A 458 -11.08 -4.90 -25.54
N ALA A 459 -11.87 -4.08 -26.23
CA ALA A 459 -11.37 -3.21 -27.30
C ALA A 459 -10.52 -2.06 -26.73
N VAL A 460 -10.87 -1.53 -25.56
CA VAL A 460 -10.06 -0.53 -24.85
C VAL A 460 -8.71 -1.11 -24.43
N LEU A 461 -8.69 -2.34 -23.89
CA LEU A 461 -7.45 -3.05 -23.55
C LEU A 461 -6.57 -3.23 -24.79
N ALA A 462 -7.13 -3.75 -25.88
CA ALA A 462 -6.42 -3.94 -27.14
C ALA A 462 -5.87 -2.61 -27.71
N ALA A 463 -6.62 -1.52 -27.59
CA ALA A 463 -6.18 -0.18 -27.96
C ALA A 463 -5.02 0.33 -27.07
N ALA A 464 -5.09 0.10 -25.77
CA ALA A 464 -4.01 0.47 -24.85
C ALA A 464 -2.73 -0.33 -25.10
N GLN A 465 -2.84 -1.63 -25.38
CA GLN A 465 -1.71 -2.48 -25.80
C GLN A 465 -1.12 -2.00 -27.13
N ALA A 466 -1.95 -1.69 -28.13
CA ALA A 466 -1.47 -1.14 -29.41
C ALA A 466 -0.73 0.19 -29.24
N LEU A 467 -1.16 1.01 -28.29
CA LEU A 467 -0.47 2.25 -27.95
C LEU A 467 0.88 1.96 -27.29
N ALA A 468 0.94 1.02 -26.34
CA ALA A 468 2.19 0.58 -25.72
C ALA A 468 3.19 0.03 -26.75
N GLU A 469 2.74 -0.76 -27.73
CA GLU A 469 3.56 -1.23 -28.85
C GLU A 469 4.07 -0.07 -29.71
N LYS A 470 3.19 0.89 -30.04
CA LYS A 470 3.54 2.04 -30.88
C LYS A 470 4.56 2.97 -30.22
N THR A 471 4.53 3.08 -28.89
CA THR A 471 5.45 3.88 -28.10
C THR A 471 6.63 3.09 -27.52
N ASN A 472 6.71 1.77 -27.74
CA ASN A 472 7.67 0.87 -27.10
C ASN A 472 7.70 1.03 -25.57
N SER A 473 6.52 1.22 -24.96
CA SER A 473 6.38 1.41 -23.51
C SER A 473 6.21 0.09 -22.78
N GLY A 474 6.65 0.04 -21.53
CA GLY A 474 6.14 -0.94 -20.57
C GLY A 474 4.63 -0.76 -20.39
N PHE A 475 3.90 -1.86 -20.21
CA PHE A 475 2.45 -1.83 -20.02
C PHE A 475 2.10 -2.34 -18.62
N MET A 476 1.19 -1.67 -17.91
CA MET A 476 0.71 -2.08 -16.60
C MET A 476 -0.81 -1.98 -16.56
N VAL A 477 -1.47 -3.03 -16.09
CA VAL A 477 -2.89 -2.97 -15.72
C VAL A 477 -2.97 -2.70 -14.23
N LEU A 478 -3.51 -1.53 -13.85
CA LEU A 478 -3.73 -1.18 -12.45
C LEU A 478 -5.05 -1.79 -11.97
N HIS A 479 -4.94 -2.75 -11.04
CA HIS A 479 -6.07 -3.38 -10.37
C HIS A 479 -6.51 -2.61 -9.12
N THR A 480 -7.75 -2.82 -8.71
CA THR A 480 -8.32 -2.23 -7.47
C THR A 480 -8.47 -3.24 -6.33
N ALA A 481 -8.38 -4.54 -6.63
CA ALA A 481 -8.63 -5.63 -5.70
C ALA A 481 -7.41 -6.55 -5.55
N ALA A 482 -6.99 -6.82 -4.31
CA ALA A 482 -5.82 -7.64 -3.99
C ALA A 482 -5.93 -9.10 -4.47
N ALA A 483 -7.14 -9.65 -4.53
CA ALA A 483 -7.39 -11.01 -4.99
C ALA A 483 -7.36 -11.16 -6.52
N ARG A 484 -7.46 -10.07 -7.29
CA ARG A 484 -7.80 -10.12 -8.72
C ARG A 484 -6.74 -10.84 -9.55
N VAL A 485 -5.47 -10.47 -9.45
CA VAL A 485 -4.40 -11.05 -10.28
C VAL A 485 -4.20 -12.53 -9.95
N GLY A 486 -4.13 -12.86 -8.67
CA GLY A 486 -3.96 -14.25 -8.24
C GLY A 486 -5.14 -15.15 -8.63
N ALA A 487 -6.37 -14.62 -8.61
CA ALA A 487 -7.55 -15.33 -9.11
C ALA A 487 -7.53 -15.55 -10.63
N LEU A 488 -7.03 -14.57 -11.40
CA LEU A 488 -6.82 -14.70 -12.84
C LEU A 488 -5.72 -15.71 -13.16
N ASP A 489 -4.62 -15.72 -12.40
CA ASP A 489 -3.49 -16.65 -12.55
C ASP A 489 -3.92 -18.12 -12.37
N VAL A 490 -4.85 -18.41 -11.46
CA VAL A 490 -5.42 -19.77 -11.29
C VAL A 490 -6.59 -20.07 -12.24
N GLY A 491 -6.93 -19.12 -13.12
CA GLY A 491 -7.99 -19.28 -14.12
C GLY A 491 -9.40 -19.32 -13.55
N ALA A 492 -9.67 -18.63 -12.43
CA ALA A 492 -11.01 -18.50 -11.85
C ALA A 492 -11.88 -17.52 -12.68
N VAL A 493 -12.11 -17.89 -13.93
CA VAL A 493 -12.70 -17.04 -14.97
C VAL A 493 -13.79 -17.79 -15.73
N THR A 494 -14.95 -17.15 -15.89
CA THR A 494 -16.02 -17.67 -16.73
C THR A 494 -16.04 -16.97 -18.08
N GLU A 495 -16.18 -17.72 -19.17
CA GLU A 495 -16.41 -17.14 -20.50
C GLU A 495 -17.73 -16.35 -20.50
N GLY A 496 -17.71 -15.10 -20.99
CA GLY A 496 -18.84 -14.19 -20.87
C GLY A 496 -18.93 -13.42 -19.54
N GLY A 497 -18.03 -13.70 -18.59
CA GLY A 497 -17.86 -12.94 -17.36
C GLY A 497 -18.96 -13.15 -16.33
N MET A 498 -19.08 -12.16 -15.44
CA MET A 498 -20.01 -12.18 -14.30
C MET A 498 -21.44 -12.54 -14.68
N ALA A 499 -21.96 -11.97 -15.77
CA ALA A 499 -23.33 -12.24 -16.23
C ALA A 499 -23.52 -13.71 -16.61
N ALA A 500 -22.57 -14.31 -17.32
CA ALA A 500 -22.64 -15.72 -17.73
C ALA A 500 -22.45 -16.70 -16.55
N ALA A 501 -21.61 -16.32 -15.59
CA ALA A 501 -21.38 -17.11 -14.39
C ALA A 501 -22.67 -17.30 -13.58
N ILE A 502 -23.43 -16.22 -13.35
CA ILE A 502 -24.65 -16.26 -12.53
C ILE A 502 -25.91 -16.62 -13.32
N ASP A 503 -25.90 -16.53 -14.65
CA ASP A 503 -27.07 -16.81 -15.48
C ASP A 503 -27.60 -18.23 -15.24
N GLY A 504 -28.84 -18.37 -14.80
CA GLY A 504 -29.45 -19.66 -14.49
C GLY A 504 -28.79 -20.45 -13.35
N ALA A 505 -27.95 -19.82 -12.52
CA ALA A 505 -27.38 -20.47 -11.34
C ALA A 505 -28.44 -20.61 -10.24
N ASP A 506 -28.65 -21.84 -9.74
CA ASP A 506 -29.58 -22.10 -8.64
C ASP A 506 -28.89 -21.93 -7.27
N VAL A 507 -27.55 -22.05 -7.25
CA VAL A 507 -26.71 -21.87 -6.08
C VAL A 507 -25.52 -20.98 -6.43
N ILE A 508 -25.28 -19.96 -5.60
CA ILE A 508 -24.12 -19.06 -5.73
C ILE A 508 -23.28 -19.18 -4.46
N TYR A 509 -22.02 -19.57 -4.63
CA TYR A 509 -21.01 -19.58 -3.60
C TYR A 509 -20.17 -18.30 -3.68
N SER A 510 -20.42 -17.36 -2.79
CA SER A 510 -19.67 -16.12 -2.66
C SER A 510 -18.53 -16.27 -1.66
N LEU A 511 -17.29 -16.25 -2.14
CA LEU A 511 -16.08 -16.21 -1.32
C LEU A 511 -15.70 -14.75 -1.07
N GLY A 512 -16.36 -14.14 -0.09
CA GLY A 512 -16.10 -12.77 0.35
C GLY A 512 -16.45 -11.69 -0.68
N ALA A 513 -17.32 -11.99 -1.66
CA ALA A 513 -17.71 -11.02 -2.67
C ALA A 513 -18.84 -10.11 -2.12
N ASP A 514 -18.46 -8.88 -1.79
CA ASP A 514 -19.36 -7.84 -1.25
C ASP A 514 -19.59 -6.66 -2.22
N GLU A 515 -18.81 -6.55 -3.30
CA GLU A 515 -18.99 -5.52 -4.32
C GLU A 515 -20.00 -5.90 -5.42
N VAL A 516 -20.76 -6.98 -5.20
CA VAL A 516 -21.72 -7.54 -6.15
C VAL A 516 -23.13 -7.54 -5.57
N GLU A 517 -24.10 -7.13 -6.38
CA GLU A 517 -25.52 -7.36 -6.09
C GLU A 517 -25.97 -8.70 -6.68
N ILE A 518 -26.41 -9.62 -5.80
CA ILE A 518 -26.95 -10.92 -6.21
C ILE A 518 -28.48 -10.87 -6.07
N SER A 519 -29.19 -11.05 -7.19
CA SER A 519 -30.65 -11.02 -7.22
C SER A 519 -31.30 -12.15 -6.40
N ALA A 520 -32.59 -12.02 -6.12
CA ALA A 520 -33.38 -13.11 -5.54
C ALA A 520 -33.44 -14.31 -6.52
N GLY A 521 -33.63 -15.53 -5.98
CA GLY A 521 -33.81 -16.75 -6.77
C GLY A 521 -32.83 -17.86 -6.35
N ALA A 522 -31.53 -17.61 -6.50
CA ALA A 522 -30.49 -18.57 -6.12
C ALA A 522 -30.33 -18.66 -4.59
N THR A 523 -29.99 -19.86 -4.11
CA THR A 523 -29.47 -20.05 -2.74
C THR A 523 -28.06 -19.49 -2.66
N VAL A 524 -27.83 -18.55 -1.76
CA VAL A 524 -26.52 -17.89 -1.63
C VAL A 524 -25.78 -18.40 -0.40
N ILE A 525 -24.60 -18.95 -0.63
CA ILE A 525 -23.64 -19.32 0.42
C ILE A 525 -22.58 -18.22 0.45
N TYR A 526 -22.43 -17.53 1.57
CA TYR A 526 -21.39 -16.51 1.76
C TYR A 526 -20.33 -17.00 2.73
N GLN A 527 -19.10 -17.19 2.24
CA GLN A 527 -17.92 -17.42 3.06
C GLN A 527 -17.14 -16.12 3.15
N GLY A 528 -17.06 -15.52 4.34
CA GLY A 528 -16.39 -14.23 4.50
C GLY A 528 -16.18 -13.83 5.95
N SER A 529 -15.46 -12.73 6.17
CA SER A 529 -15.02 -12.30 7.50
C SER A 529 -15.89 -11.23 8.14
N HIS A 530 -16.69 -10.51 7.35
CA HIS A 530 -17.51 -9.37 7.78
C HIS A 530 -18.95 -9.52 7.30
N GLY A 531 -19.89 -9.01 8.11
CA GLY A 531 -21.29 -8.92 7.77
C GLY A 531 -21.61 -7.62 7.03
N ASP A 532 -21.51 -7.62 5.70
CA ASP A 532 -21.88 -6.49 4.83
C ASP A 532 -22.86 -6.96 3.73
N ARG A 533 -22.77 -6.45 2.49
CA ARG A 533 -23.72 -6.68 1.40
C ARG A 533 -23.90 -8.17 1.06
N GLY A 534 -22.81 -8.92 0.91
CA GLY A 534 -22.82 -10.33 0.56
C GLY A 534 -23.45 -11.18 1.67
N ALA A 535 -23.07 -10.92 2.92
CA ALA A 535 -23.64 -11.58 4.09
C ALA A 535 -25.14 -11.27 4.27
N HIS A 536 -25.57 -10.03 4.00
CA HIS A 536 -26.97 -9.64 4.08
C HIS A 536 -27.87 -10.42 3.10
N ARG A 537 -27.35 -10.72 1.90
CA ARG A 537 -28.05 -11.51 0.89
C ARG A 537 -28.00 -13.03 1.16
N ALA A 538 -27.03 -13.50 1.92
CA ALA A 538 -26.77 -14.93 2.12
C ALA A 538 -27.95 -15.70 2.74
N ASP A 539 -28.11 -16.94 2.30
CA ASP A 539 -28.98 -17.96 2.92
C ASP A 539 -28.20 -18.83 3.91
N ILE A 540 -26.89 -18.98 3.69
CA ILE A 540 -25.95 -19.64 4.60
C ILE A 540 -24.68 -18.79 4.69
N ILE A 541 -24.20 -18.54 5.90
CA ILE A 541 -22.97 -17.80 6.18
C ILE A 541 -21.95 -18.73 6.83
N LEU A 542 -20.76 -18.77 6.26
CA LEU A 542 -19.59 -19.49 6.75
C LEU A 542 -18.54 -18.47 7.20
N PRO A 543 -18.31 -18.29 8.52
CA PRO A 543 -17.39 -17.28 9.02
C PRO A 543 -15.95 -17.65 8.71
N ALA A 544 -15.26 -16.76 7.99
CA ALA A 544 -13.88 -16.95 7.58
C ALA A 544 -12.91 -15.95 8.22
N ALA A 545 -11.64 -16.33 8.26
CA ALA A 545 -10.55 -15.47 8.68
C ALA A 545 -10.43 -14.22 7.78
N ALA A 546 -10.04 -13.09 8.37
CA ALA A 546 -9.56 -11.93 7.62
C ALA A 546 -8.07 -12.11 7.25
N TYR A 547 -7.53 -11.23 6.40
CA TYR A 547 -6.16 -11.34 5.89
C TYR A 547 -5.07 -11.32 7.00
N THR A 548 -5.34 -10.72 8.16
CA THR A 548 -4.43 -10.72 9.32
C THR A 548 -4.53 -11.98 10.18
N GLU A 549 -5.45 -12.89 9.87
CA GLU A 549 -5.87 -14.02 10.73
C GLU A 549 -5.62 -15.39 10.12
N GLU A 550 -5.07 -15.44 8.90
CA GLU A 550 -4.62 -16.65 8.23
C GLU A 550 -3.33 -16.38 7.45
N ASN A 551 -2.65 -17.45 7.05
CA ASN A 551 -1.58 -17.33 6.06
C ASN A 551 -2.21 -17.40 4.67
N GLY A 552 -1.84 -16.50 3.78
CA GLY A 552 -2.37 -16.44 2.42
C GLY A 552 -1.33 -16.01 1.41
N LEU A 553 -1.53 -16.37 0.16
CA LEU A 553 -0.77 -15.88 -0.98
C LEU A 553 -1.65 -14.89 -1.74
N PHE A 554 -1.10 -13.73 -2.04
CA PHE A 554 -1.73 -12.71 -2.89
C PHE A 554 -0.77 -12.37 -4.04
N VAL A 555 -1.31 -11.86 -5.14
CA VAL A 555 -0.51 -11.42 -6.28
C VAL A 555 -0.90 -9.98 -6.57
N ASN A 556 0.07 -9.07 -6.53
CA ASN A 556 -0.18 -7.65 -6.72
C ASN A 556 -0.34 -7.28 -8.21
N THR A 557 -0.56 -5.99 -8.47
CA THR A 557 -0.86 -5.44 -9.81
C THR A 557 0.24 -5.67 -10.86
N GLU A 558 1.51 -5.75 -10.46
CA GLU A 558 2.65 -6.06 -11.35
C GLU A 558 2.89 -7.57 -11.49
N GLY A 559 2.10 -8.39 -10.79
CA GLY A 559 2.18 -9.84 -10.87
C GLY A 559 3.13 -10.50 -9.86
N ARG A 560 3.59 -9.77 -8.83
CA ARG A 560 4.46 -10.31 -7.77
C ARG A 560 3.66 -11.16 -6.77
N PRO A 561 3.97 -12.45 -6.61
CA PRO A 561 3.40 -13.27 -5.54
C PRO A 561 3.98 -12.86 -4.19
N GLN A 562 3.13 -12.62 -3.19
CA GLN A 562 3.52 -12.21 -1.86
C GLN A 562 2.79 -13.04 -0.80
N LEU A 563 3.45 -13.29 0.33
CA LEU A 563 2.88 -14.06 1.44
C LEU A 563 2.37 -13.13 2.55
N ALA A 564 1.07 -13.21 2.80
CA ALA A 564 0.47 -12.73 4.03
C ALA A 564 0.69 -13.74 5.16
N PHE A 565 1.22 -13.27 6.28
CA PHE A 565 1.40 -14.05 7.50
C PHE A 565 0.37 -13.69 8.55
N ARG A 566 -0.11 -14.72 9.26
CA ARG A 566 -1.09 -14.60 10.33
C ARG A 566 -0.54 -13.83 11.53
N ALA A 567 -1.14 -12.70 11.87
CA ALA A 567 -0.80 -11.87 13.03
C ALA A 567 -1.67 -12.15 14.26
N GLY A 568 -2.91 -12.60 14.06
CA GLY A 568 -3.88 -12.94 15.11
C GLY A 568 -4.72 -14.16 14.76
N PHE A 569 -5.65 -14.54 15.63
CA PHE A 569 -6.60 -15.61 15.35
C PHE A 569 -7.98 -15.04 15.05
N ALA A 570 -8.69 -15.68 14.13
CA ALA A 570 -10.06 -15.29 13.79
C ALA A 570 -11.01 -15.38 15.01
N PRO A 571 -12.03 -14.50 15.10
CA PRO A 571 -12.92 -14.45 16.24
C PRO A 571 -13.89 -15.63 16.29
N GLY A 572 -14.24 -16.05 17.51
CA GLY A 572 -15.23 -17.10 17.75
C GLY A 572 -14.84 -18.44 17.12
N GLU A 573 -15.71 -18.93 16.24
CA GLU A 573 -15.57 -20.20 15.54
C GLU A 573 -15.12 -20.05 14.08
N ALA A 574 -14.78 -18.83 13.64
CA ALA A 574 -14.28 -18.57 12.29
C ALA A 574 -13.05 -19.43 11.96
N LYS A 575 -12.91 -19.82 10.69
CA LYS A 575 -11.84 -20.72 10.21
C LYS A 575 -11.08 -20.11 9.03
N GLU A 576 -9.88 -20.62 8.76
CA GLU A 576 -9.11 -20.28 7.56
C GLU A 576 -9.92 -20.61 6.29
N ASN A 577 -9.82 -19.77 5.27
CA ASN A 577 -10.70 -19.83 4.11
C ASN A 577 -10.59 -21.18 3.37
N TRP A 578 -9.38 -21.69 3.18
CA TRP A 578 -9.15 -22.98 2.51
C TRP A 578 -9.66 -24.17 3.33
N ALA A 579 -9.61 -24.08 4.67
CA ALA A 579 -10.01 -25.15 5.56
C ALA A 579 -11.53 -25.37 5.55
N ILE A 580 -12.31 -24.29 5.41
CA ILE A 580 -13.77 -24.35 5.23
C ILE A 580 -14.12 -25.12 3.96
N LEU A 581 -13.48 -24.78 2.84
CA LEU A 581 -13.68 -25.41 1.55
C LEU A 581 -13.26 -26.88 1.57
N ARG A 582 -12.13 -27.19 2.23
CA ARG A 582 -11.66 -28.56 2.41
C ARG A 582 -12.62 -29.40 3.26
N ALA A 583 -13.19 -28.85 4.34
CA ALA A 583 -14.19 -29.54 5.15
C ALA A 583 -15.49 -29.77 4.36
N LEU A 584 -15.97 -28.75 3.64
CA LEU A 584 -17.14 -28.85 2.78
C LEU A 584 -16.99 -29.90 1.68
N SER A 585 -15.80 -30.02 1.09
CA SER A 585 -15.52 -31.02 0.04
C SER A 585 -15.75 -32.46 0.50
N ALA A 586 -15.49 -32.75 1.78
CA ALA A 586 -15.75 -34.07 2.36
C ALA A 586 -17.25 -34.35 2.49
N GLU A 587 -18.03 -33.37 2.95
CA GLU A 587 -19.50 -33.47 3.01
C GLU A 587 -20.13 -33.64 1.63
N LEU A 588 -19.47 -33.13 0.59
CA LEU A 588 -19.89 -33.31 -0.80
C LEU A 588 -19.59 -34.71 -1.35
N GLY A 589 -18.78 -35.52 -0.67
CA GLY A 589 -18.26 -36.78 -1.20
C GLY A 589 -17.20 -36.59 -2.32
N ALA A 590 -16.70 -35.36 -2.47
CA ALA A 590 -15.72 -34.94 -3.47
C ALA A 590 -14.50 -34.32 -2.77
N THR A 591 -13.94 -35.08 -1.83
CA THR A 591 -12.87 -34.63 -0.94
C THR A 591 -11.67 -34.13 -1.71
N GLN A 592 -11.24 -32.90 -1.42
CA GLN A 592 -10.04 -32.32 -2.01
C GLN A 592 -8.77 -33.06 -1.55
N PRO A 593 -7.74 -33.18 -2.41
CA PRO A 593 -6.59 -34.05 -2.20
C PRO A 593 -5.52 -33.48 -1.24
N TRP A 594 -5.82 -32.45 -0.45
CA TRP A 594 -4.90 -31.82 0.50
C TRP A 594 -5.48 -31.77 1.91
N ASP A 595 -4.66 -31.98 2.94
CA ASP A 595 -5.06 -31.89 4.36
C ASP A 595 -4.31 -30.78 5.12
N SER A 596 -3.45 -30.03 4.44
CA SER A 596 -2.71 -28.91 5.01
C SER A 596 -2.53 -27.79 4.00
N LEU A 597 -2.31 -26.56 4.48
CA LEU A 597 -1.99 -25.41 3.64
C LEU A 597 -0.73 -25.66 2.78
N ALA A 598 0.27 -26.36 3.32
CA ALA A 598 1.48 -26.71 2.58
C ALA A 598 1.18 -27.66 1.40
N ALA A 599 0.36 -28.68 1.62
CA ALA A 599 -0.07 -29.60 0.55
C ALA A 599 -0.91 -28.88 -0.52
N LEU A 600 -1.78 -27.94 -0.11
CA LEU A 600 -2.53 -27.09 -1.02
C LEU A 600 -1.59 -26.21 -1.86
N ARG A 601 -0.58 -25.58 -1.25
CA ARG A 601 0.43 -24.79 -1.98
C ARG A 601 1.23 -25.63 -2.96
N VAL A 602 1.59 -26.86 -2.62
CA VAL A 602 2.25 -27.78 -3.57
C VAL A 602 1.37 -28.04 -4.79
N ALA A 603 0.08 -28.30 -4.58
CA ALA A 603 -0.87 -28.50 -5.68
C ALA A 603 -1.06 -27.20 -6.51
N LEU A 604 -1.14 -26.05 -5.84
CA LEU A 604 -1.27 -24.74 -6.47
C LEU A 604 -0.06 -24.41 -7.36
N VAL A 605 1.16 -24.53 -6.84
CA VAL A 605 2.40 -24.25 -7.57
C VAL A 605 2.61 -25.27 -8.69
N ALA A 606 2.21 -26.53 -8.50
CA ALA A 606 2.24 -27.50 -9.59
C ALA A 606 1.30 -27.11 -10.75
N ALA A 607 0.16 -26.47 -10.46
CA ALA A 607 -0.76 -25.97 -11.47
C ALA A 607 -0.32 -24.63 -12.08
N VAL A 608 0.30 -23.76 -11.28
CA VAL A 608 0.72 -22.40 -11.66
C VAL A 608 2.12 -22.13 -11.09
N PRO A 609 3.19 -22.52 -11.81
CA PRO A 609 4.56 -22.55 -11.28
C PRO A 609 5.08 -21.22 -10.74
N HIS A 610 4.78 -20.09 -11.40
CA HIS A 610 5.30 -18.78 -11.02
C HIS A 610 4.78 -18.28 -9.67
N LEU A 611 3.69 -18.87 -9.13
CA LEU A 611 3.24 -18.56 -7.76
C LEU A 611 4.20 -19.09 -6.69
N GLY A 612 5.14 -19.96 -7.06
CA GLY A 612 6.23 -20.42 -6.19
C GLY A 612 7.36 -19.39 -6.03
N ASP A 613 7.48 -18.44 -6.96
CA ASP A 613 8.53 -17.43 -7.00
C ASP A 613 8.14 -16.21 -6.15
N VAL A 614 8.03 -16.45 -4.83
CA VAL A 614 7.59 -15.45 -3.86
C VAL A 614 8.55 -14.25 -3.86
N ASP A 615 7.96 -13.06 -3.94
CA ASP A 615 8.61 -11.76 -3.97
C ASP A 615 9.42 -11.49 -5.27
N GLU A 616 9.22 -12.29 -6.32
CA GLU A 616 9.78 -12.06 -7.66
C GLU A 616 8.67 -11.61 -8.64
N VAL A 617 8.99 -10.74 -9.61
CA VAL A 617 8.03 -10.35 -10.66
C VAL A 617 8.22 -11.28 -11.86
N PRO A 618 7.25 -12.15 -12.20
CA PRO A 618 7.38 -13.04 -13.34
C PRO A 618 7.35 -12.25 -14.66
N GLU A 619 8.28 -12.55 -15.56
CA GLU A 619 8.25 -11.99 -16.92
C GLU A 619 7.05 -12.52 -17.71
N ASN A 620 6.29 -11.62 -18.34
CA ASN A 620 5.13 -11.98 -19.13
C ASN A 620 5.48 -11.92 -20.63
N ALA A 621 5.31 -13.04 -21.33
CA ALA A 621 5.37 -13.05 -22.79
C ALA A 621 4.28 -12.14 -23.36
N TRP A 622 4.67 -11.17 -24.19
CA TRP A 622 3.74 -10.21 -24.77
C TRP A 622 2.81 -10.87 -25.79
N VAL A 623 1.51 -10.78 -25.55
CA VAL A 623 0.45 -11.23 -26.46
C VAL A 623 -0.59 -10.12 -26.57
N ALA A 624 -0.67 -9.51 -27.74
CA ALA A 624 -1.64 -8.45 -28.03
C ALA A 624 -3.06 -9.02 -28.16
N GLU A 625 -4.02 -8.37 -27.52
CA GLU A 625 -5.44 -8.69 -27.64
C GLU A 625 -6.00 -8.28 -29.01
N ALA A 626 -7.05 -8.98 -29.44
CA ALA A 626 -7.69 -8.71 -30.71
C ALA A 626 -8.30 -7.30 -30.76
N GLN A 627 -7.93 -6.52 -31.77
CA GLN A 627 -8.46 -5.18 -31.98
C GLN A 627 -9.99 -5.20 -32.16
N GLY A 628 -10.66 -4.24 -31.54
CA GLY A 628 -12.11 -4.11 -31.57
C GLY A 628 -12.57 -2.68 -31.80
N LYS A 629 -13.87 -2.50 -32.04
CA LYS A 629 -14.46 -1.17 -32.20
C LYS A 629 -14.66 -0.53 -30.81
N LEU A 630 -14.02 0.61 -30.58
CA LEU A 630 -14.24 1.42 -29.39
C LEU A 630 -15.67 1.99 -29.37
N GLY A 631 -16.27 2.05 -28.18
CA GLY A 631 -17.54 2.72 -27.95
C GLY A 631 -17.43 4.24 -27.98
N SER A 632 -18.51 4.94 -27.59
CA SER A 632 -18.58 6.40 -27.54
C SER A 632 -18.71 6.97 -26.12
N ALA A 633 -18.50 6.14 -25.09
CA ALA A 633 -18.70 6.53 -23.69
C ALA A 633 -17.44 7.15 -23.06
N SER A 634 -17.63 7.99 -22.05
CA SER A 634 -16.53 8.50 -21.23
C SER A 634 -16.00 7.41 -20.29
N PHE A 635 -14.71 7.47 -19.96
CA PHE A 635 -14.13 6.64 -18.91
C PHE A 635 -14.65 7.06 -17.54
N ARG A 636 -14.77 6.09 -16.63
CA ARG A 636 -15.25 6.31 -15.27
C ARG A 636 -14.17 5.86 -14.29
N ASN A 637 -14.08 6.50 -13.13
CA ASN A 637 -13.20 6.03 -12.07
C ASN A 637 -13.74 4.72 -11.49
N ALA A 638 -12.86 3.76 -11.21
CA ALA A 638 -13.25 2.48 -10.63
C ALA A 638 -13.73 2.65 -9.18
N ILE A 639 -13.06 3.52 -8.43
CA ILE A 639 -13.36 3.80 -7.03
C ILE A 639 -14.13 5.12 -6.92
N ARG A 640 -15.23 5.11 -6.16
CA ARG A 640 -16.05 6.30 -5.87
C ARG A 640 -15.71 6.94 -4.53
N ASP A 641 -15.25 6.13 -3.58
CA ASP A 641 -14.89 6.55 -2.23
C ASP A 641 -13.67 5.75 -1.79
N PHE A 642 -12.54 6.43 -1.65
CA PHE A 642 -11.27 5.84 -1.25
C PHE A 642 -11.34 5.13 0.11
N TYR A 643 -12.15 5.64 1.04
CA TYR A 643 -12.21 5.13 2.41
C TYR A 643 -13.20 3.96 2.58
N LEU A 644 -14.12 3.73 1.63
CA LEU A 644 -15.21 2.74 1.77
C LEU A 644 -15.20 1.66 0.67
N THR A 645 -14.01 1.16 0.31
CA THR A 645 -13.81 0.29 -0.87
C THR A 645 -14.11 -1.19 -0.65
N ASN A 646 -14.05 -1.67 0.59
CA ASN A 646 -14.21 -3.10 0.89
C ASN A 646 -14.90 -3.30 2.27
N PRO A 647 -15.30 -4.52 2.64
CA PRO A 647 -16.06 -4.78 3.87
C PRO A 647 -15.35 -4.35 5.16
N ILE A 648 -14.03 -4.52 5.21
CA ILE A 648 -13.24 -4.15 6.40
C ILE A 648 -13.25 -2.63 6.57
N ALA A 649 -13.04 -1.91 5.46
CA ALA A 649 -13.07 -0.46 5.44
C ALA A 649 -14.47 0.10 5.74
N ARG A 650 -15.54 -0.56 5.27
CA ARG A 650 -16.92 -0.16 5.58
C ARG A 650 -17.34 -0.46 7.03
N ALA A 651 -16.72 -1.45 7.67
CA ALA A 651 -16.94 -1.74 9.09
C ALA A 651 -16.20 -0.77 10.05
N SER A 652 -15.20 -0.04 9.53
CA SER A 652 -14.44 0.96 10.30
C SER A 652 -15.27 2.22 10.51
N SER A 653 -15.36 2.70 11.77
CA SER A 653 -16.04 3.99 12.02
C SER A 653 -15.17 5.15 11.59
N LEU A 654 -13.86 4.99 11.70
CA LEU A 654 -12.91 6.02 11.32
C LEU A 654 -12.94 6.25 9.81
N MET A 655 -12.96 5.18 9.01
CA MET A 655 -13.10 5.31 7.56
C MET A 655 -14.43 5.98 7.17
N ALA A 656 -15.53 5.65 7.87
CA ALA A 656 -16.81 6.33 7.66
C ALA A 656 -16.76 7.83 8.01
N GLU A 657 -16.07 8.20 9.09
CA GLU A 657 -15.83 9.61 9.44
C GLU A 657 -15.00 10.33 8.37
N LEU A 658 -13.93 9.70 7.88
CA LEU A 658 -13.07 10.25 6.83
C LEU A 658 -13.83 10.45 5.51
N SER A 659 -14.63 9.47 5.10
CA SER A 659 -15.53 9.57 3.94
C SER A 659 -16.49 10.75 4.09
N SER A 660 -17.16 10.87 5.24
CA SER A 660 -18.07 11.99 5.53
C SER A 660 -17.35 13.35 5.45
N ASN A 661 -16.15 13.44 6.02
CA ASN A 661 -15.34 14.65 5.99
C ASN A 661 -14.87 15.00 4.56
N ALA A 662 -14.50 14.01 3.75
CA ALA A 662 -14.14 14.22 2.35
C ALA A 662 -15.35 14.73 1.54
N LEU A 663 -16.52 14.12 1.70
CA LEU A 663 -17.76 14.56 1.06
C LEU A 663 -18.18 15.98 1.47
N ALA A 664 -18.01 16.33 2.75
CA ALA A 664 -18.30 17.66 3.25
C ALA A 664 -17.41 18.74 2.61
N ARG A 665 -16.12 18.45 2.40
CA ARG A 665 -15.17 19.36 1.72
C ARG A 665 -15.58 19.62 0.26
N VAL A 666 -15.90 18.56 -0.49
CA VAL A 666 -16.32 18.68 -1.89
C VAL A 666 -17.61 19.51 -2.01
N ARG A 667 -18.57 19.32 -1.10
CA ARG A 667 -19.82 20.11 -1.08
C ARG A 667 -19.59 21.58 -0.71
N GLY A 668 -18.67 21.85 0.22
CA GLY A 668 -18.30 23.22 0.61
C GLY A 668 -17.70 23.99 -0.56
N MET A 669 -16.80 23.37 -1.33
CA MET A 669 -16.20 23.98 -2.52
C MET A 669 -17.19 24.19 -3.68
N ALA A 670 -18.28 23.42 -3.75
CA ALA A 670 -19.32 23.58 -4.77
C ALA A 670 -20.37 24.66 -4.41
N ALA A 671 -20.38 25.13 -3.17
CA ALA A 671 -21.29 26.17 -2.68
C ALA A 671 -20.67 27.59 -2.70
N GLU A 672 -19.34 27.67 -2.87
CA GLU A 672 -18.57 28.88 -3.17
C GLU A 672 -18.44 29.07 -4.69
#